data_AF-K8GDJ6-F1
#
_entry.id   AF-K8GDJ6-F1
#
_cell.length_a   1.000
_cell.length_b   1.000
_cell.length_c   1.000
_cell.angle_alpha   90.00
_cell.angle_beta   90.00
_cell.angle_gamma   90.00
#
_symmetry.space_group_name_H-M   'P 1'
#
loop_
_entity.id
_entity.type
_entity.pdbx_description
1 polymer ?
#
loop_
_entity_poly.entity_id
_entity_poly.type
_entity_poly.pdbx_seq_one_letter_code
_entity_poly.pdbx_strand_id
1 'polypeptide(L)'
;MIDLARSLGYTVVYTEQELRDLLDPAKYATPPTKVFGVFAPIHTFNDRPEEVLAERNLPLYFQTAPSIDVMLQVTQQLMERHPNFINGSIAIVEEEGTDNFGNNNNAAGTIEAMRRSDRAIGVALDFINRHPNTLLLTAADSDAGGLQVVDRSNPNAPVGTINNNPTTTARNVPMDGRTGANTLPFIARPDANGDVFPFAVAWAGTPDYSGSIVAKAHGLNANKLPTTADNTVIYELMYETLFGVELQPRIREPIAQPPRATRDTGNVIFIHPDGTSPSHFMALRNIDKGPDGRLNWDMMTNAGVYLGHMENQLTGTSNAGAVTHATGVKTFNESFGLEETNELIVPASGQLGATILDQALAEGKFTILLQSGHLAEPGTAAFAAKTSNRVGNNIRARDKFAEIIEQVIRSGTDVIMGGGELYMLPVGTTGFHVTAALDASETRPERRPSINLIELAQSLGYTVVYTEEQMNAAVNSANPPAKLLGVFAAIHTFDDRTEEALGLNTANPRDLYVPTAPTIAEMLEASLKLANRSGKNFFAVVEEEGTDNFANNNNAVGTIEAMRRSDAAIGIAMNYVNTVDPNTLVITAADSDAGGLQVFQFAPYTRPSGNFDVSNPILADSQPEVPFVNVNPTTTASTRAFLDGEKGSTATEGFPWVPFASQDSIDGPMGNFTINWVGTPDFPGSIVSKAYGMNADLLPSTLDNTEIYRIMYRTLFGRDSLPNYASGGRGNDTLTGGPGNDVLVGFAGDDLLVGLAGNDSLVGGLGNDTLIGGPGYNVLTGGDGNDQFVIQPESRDWIVDFRVGEDKIRLSGLTFSQIQITDGTGNYMGNAVANLVGVQGQDPLIVFAGLQPSAISSSDFIV
;
A
#
# COMPACT_ATOMS: atom_id res chain seq x y z
N MET A 1 -33.73 -9.77 -35.92
CA MET A 1 -32.28 -9.94 -35.68
C MET A 1 -31.84 -11.39 -35.82
N ILE A 2 -32.40 -12.35 -35.08
CA ILE A 2 -32.03 -13.77 -35.21
C ILE A 2 -32.20 -14.28 -36.66
N ASP A 3 -33.34 -14.00 -37.30
CA ASP A 3 -33.55 -14.40 -38.70
C ASP A 3 -32.60 -13.70 -39.68
N LEU A 4 -32.16 -12.49 -39.34
CA LEU A 4 -31.12 -11.78 -40.10
C LEU A 4 -29.76 -12.48 -39.92
N ALA A 5 -29.39 -12.89 -38.71
CA ALA A 5 -28.16 -13.66 -38.49
C ALA A 5 -28.20 -14.97 -39.31
N ARG A 6 -29.32 -15.69 -39.29
CA ARG A 6 -29.50 -16.90 -40.12
C ARG A 6 -29.36 -16.60 -41.62
N SER A 7 -29.99 -15.53 -42.12
CA SER A 7 -29.89 -15.18 -43.54
C SER A 7 -28.48 -14.74 -43.96
N LEU A 8 -27.66 -14.27 -43.01
CA LEU A 8 -26.24 -13.93 -43.19
C LEU A 8 -25.29 -15.13 -43.00
N GLY A 9 -25.84 -16.33 -42.78
CA GLY A 9 -25.10 -17.59 -42.68
C GLY A 9 -24.56 -17.92 -41.29
N TYR A 10 -25.07 -17.29 -40.23
CA TYR A 10 -24.69 -17.63 -38.86
C TYR A 10 -25.35 -18.94 -38.40
N THR A 11 -24.56 -19.79 -37.75
CA THR A 11 -25.07 -20.89 -36.93
C THR A 11 -25.54 -20.30 -35.59
N VAL A 12 -26.82 -20.45 -35.29
CA VAL A 12 -27.43 -19.88 -34.07
C VAL A 12 -27.45 -20.93 -32.98
N VAL A 13 -26.97 -20.57 -31.79
CA VAL A 13 -26.98 -21.43 -30.58
C VAL A 13 -27.65 -20.70 -29.42
N TYR A 14 -28.31 -21.46 -28.55
CA TYR A 14 -29.15 -20.97 -27.46
C TYR A 14 -28.75 -21.51 -26.09
N THR A 15 -27.89 -22.53 -26.03
CA THR A 15 -27.44 -23.13 -24.77
C THR A 15 -25.93 -23.33 -24.77
N GLU A 16 -25.33 -23.47 -23.57
CA GLU A 16 -23.93 -23.87 -23.45
C GLU A 16 -23.63 -25.18 -24.20
N GLN A 17 -24.53 -26.18 -24.12
CA GLN A 17 -24.31 -27.45 -24.79
C GLN A 17 -24.27 -27.27 -26.31
N GLU A 18 -25.21 -26.50 -26.88
CA GLU A 18 -25.21 -26.20 -28.33
C GLU A 18 -23.96 -25.43 -28.76
N LEU A 19 -23.44 -24.54 -27.90
CA LEU A 19 -22.18 -23.84 -28.15
C LEU A 19 -20.99 -24.82 -28.19
N ARG A 20 -20.90 -25.74 -27.22
CA ARG A 20 -19.84 -26.77 -27.17
C ARG A 20 -19.94 -27.75 -28.34
N ASP A 21 -21.16 -28.08 -28.73
CA ASP A 21 -21.45 -28.99 -29.85
C ASP A 21 -20.84 -28.50 -31.17
N LEU A 22 -20.62 -27.20 -31.35
CA LEU A 22 -19.98 -26.63 -32.55
C LEU A 22 -18.55 -27.16 -32.78
N LEU A 23 -17.92 -27.70 -31.74
CA LEU A 23 -16.57 -28.27 -31.78
C LEU A 23 -16.58 -29.79 -32.00
N ASP A 24 -17.74 -30.44 -31.85
CA ASP A 24 -17.91 -31.89 -31.99
C ASP A 24 -17.96 -32.29 -33.48
N PRO A 25 -16.94 -33.03 -33.99
CA PRO A 25 -16.89 -33.44 -35.39
C PRO A 25 -18.02 -34.40 -35.78
N ALA A 26 -18.68 -35.07 -34.83
CA ALA A 26 -19.85 -35.91 -35.10
C ALA A 26 -21.10 -35.08 -35.42
N LYS A 27 -21.19 -33.85 -34.91
CA LYS A 27 -22.30 -32.91 -35.16
C LYS A 27 -21.96 -31.94 -36.28
N TYR A 28 -20.72 -31.47 -36.33
CA TYR A 28 -20.21 -30.54 -37.32
C TYR A 28 -18.91 -31.06 -37.94
N ALA A 29 -19.02 -31.79 -39.05
CA ALA A 29 -17.86 -32.30 -39.79
C ALA A 29 -16.87 -31.18 -40.19
N THR A 30 -17.40 -29.99 -40.48
CA THR A 30 -16.64 -28.74 -40.60
C THR A 30 -17.22 -27.75 -39.61
N PRO A 31 -16.42 -27.18 -38.69
CA PRO A 31 -16.89 -26.17 -37.74
C PRO A 31 -17.47 -24.94 -38.46
N PRO A 32 -18.52 -24.31 -37.90
CA PRO A 32 -19.10 -23.11 -38.49
C PRO A 32 -18.13 -21.93 -38.46
N THR A 33 -18.11 -21.14 -39.53
CA THR A 33 -17.27 -19.92 -39.64
C THR A 33 -17.96 -18.66 -39.14
N LYS A 34 -19.27 -18.73 -38.87
CA LYS A 34 -20.09 -17.65 -38.31
C LYS A 34 -21.00 -18.23 -37.24
N VAL A 35 -20.90 -17.71 -36.03
CA VAL A 35 -21.67 -18.18 -34.87
C VAL A 35 -22.38 -17.00 -34.21
N PHE A 36 -23.66 -17.18 -33.90
CA PHE A 36 -24.48 -16.17 -33.23
C PHE A 36 -25.16 -16.80 -32.01
N GLY A 37 -24.60 -16.54 -30.82
CA GLY A 37 -25.13 -17.05 -29.55
C GLY A 37 -26.16 -16.10 -28.93
N VAL A 38 -27.30 -16.62 -28.49
CA VAL A 38 -28.29 -15.87 -27.70
C VAL A 38 -28.76 -16.75 -26.54
N PHE A 39 -28.17 -16.55 -25.37
CA PHE A 39 -28.31 -17.48 -24.24
C PHE A 39 -29.36 -17.07 -23.20
N ALA A 40 -29.86 -15.84 -23.27
CA ALA A 40 -30.89 -15.32 -22.38
C ALA A 40 -31.76 -14.25 -23.07
N PRO A 41 -32.99 -13.97 -22.55
CA PRO A 41 -33.87 -12.94 -23.11
C PRO A 41 -33.39 -11.49 -22.88
N ILE A 42 -32.65 -11.23 -21.80
CA ILE A 42 -32.13 -9.91 -21.43
C ILE A 42 -30.63 -10.06 -21.09
N HIS A 43 -30.29 -10.28 -19.81
CA HIS A 43 -28.93 -10.59 -19.36
C HIS A 43 -28.79 -12.09 -19.08
N THR A 44 -27.56 -12.61 -19.15
CA THR A 44 -27.23 -13.97 -18.68
C THR A 44 -27.19 -14.08 -17.14
N PHE A 45 -27.47 -12.97 -16.45
CA PHE A 45 -27.52 -12.81 -15.01
C PHE A 45 -28.72 -11.98 -14.55
N ASN A 46 -28.93 -11.91 -13.23
CA ASN A 46 -29.90 -11.02 -12.58
C ASN A 46 -29.14 -10.07 -11.64
N ASP A 47 -28.95 -8.83 -12.06
CA ASP A 47 -28.14 -7.78 -11.43
C ASP A 47 -28.81 -7.02 -10.28
N ARG A 48 -30.01 -7.41 -9.87
CA ARG A 48 -30.74 -6.74 -8.78
C ARG A 48 -30.00 -6.88 -7.45
N PRO A 49 -30.23 -6.00 -6.46
CA PRO A 49 -29.72 -6.18 -5.09
C PRO A 49 -30.06 -7.56 -4.53
N GLU A 50 -29.20 -8.13 -3.69
CA GLU A 50 -29.32 -9.52 -3.20
C GLU A 50 -30.66 -9.79 -2.54
N GLU A 51 -31.22 -8.83 -1.80
CA GLU A 51 -32.52 -8.97 -1.13
C GLU A 51 -33.64 -9.19 -2.14
N VAL A 52 -33.57 -8.50 -3.28
CA VAL A 52 -34.58 -8.61 -4.34
C VAL A 52 -34.45 -9.95 -5.06
N LEU A 53 -33.22 -10.44 -5.24
CA LEU A 53 -32.98 -11.77 -5.80
C LEU A 53 -33.52 -12.86 -4.86
N ALA A 54 -33.25 -12.73 -3.56
CA ALA A 54 -33.73 -13.66 -2.54
C ALA A 54 -35.27 -13.68 -2.46
N GLU A 55 -35.91 -12.51 -2.42
CA GLU A 55 -37.38 -12.39 -2.39
C GLU A 55 -38.04 -13.07 -3.60
N ARG A 56 -37.42 -12.93 -4.78
CA ARG A 56 -37.94 -13.48 -6.05
C ARG A 56 -37.44 -14.89 -6.36
N ASN A 57 -36.60 -15.47 -5.51
CA ASN A 57 -35.95 -16.76 -5.73
C ASN A 57 -35.23 -16.83 -7.09
N LEU A 58 -34.47 -15.79 -7.42
CA LEU A 58 -33.70 -15.67 -8.67
C LEU A 58 -32.21 -15.98 -8.41
N PRO A 59 -31.54 -16.74 -9.31
CA PRO A 59 -30.11 -16.94 -9.21
C PRO A 59 -29.34 -15.70 -9.73
N LEU A 60 -28.08 -15.55 -9.31
CA LEU A 60 -27.17 -14.57 -9.89
C LEU A 60 -27.01 -14.79 -11.41
N TYR A 61 -26.76 -16.02 -11.85
CA TYR A 61 -26.59 -16.38 -13.27
C TYR A 61 -27.56 -17.49 -13.68
N PHE A 62 -28.05 -17.42 -14.92
CA PHE A 62 -28.89 -18.49 -15.48
C PHE A 62 -28.05 -19.74 -15.77
N GLN A 63 -28.43 -20.89 -15.19
CA GLN A 63 -27.68 -22.15 -15.34
C GLN A 63 -27.55 -22.66 -16.78
N THR A 64 -28.44 -22.23 -17.68
CA THR A 64 -28.42 -22.63 -19.10
C THR A 64 -27.52 -21.76 -19.96
N ALA A 65 -27.10 -20.59 -19.45
CA ALA A 65 -26.20 -19.69 -20.14
C ALA A 65 -24.74 -20.05 -19.84
N PRO A 66 -23.87 -20.13 -20.85
CA PRO A 66 -22.44 -20.36 -20.61
C PRO A 66 -21.85 -19.18 -19.84
N SER A 67 -20.83 -19.44 -19.02
CA SER A 67 -20.00 -18.38 -18.44
C SER A 67 -19.07 -17.78 -19.49
N ILE A 68 -18.60 -16.55 -19.25
CA ILE A 68 -17.76 -15.81 -20.20
C ILE A 68 -16.46 -16.55 -20.56
N ASP A 69 -15.86 -17.29 -19.61
CA ASP A 69 -14.68 -18.13 -19.84
C ASP A 69 -14.98 -19.30 -20.80
N VAL A 70 -16.16 -19.91 -20.70
CA VAL A 70 -16.62 -20.96 -21.64
C VAL A 70 -16.88 -20.37 -23.02
N MET A 71 -17.51 -19.19 -23.09
CA MET A 71 -17.73 -18.49 -24.35
C MET A 71 -16.40 -18.18 -25.05
N LEU A 72 -15.42 -17.64 -24.32
CA LEU A 72 -14.10 -17.34 -24.85
C LEU A 72 -13.35 -18.61 -25.30
N GLN A 73 -13.37 -19.67 -24.48
CA GLN A 73 -12.71 -20.93 -24.80
C GLN A 73 -13.21 -21.54 -26.10
N VAL A 74 -14.54 -21.64 -26.27
CA VAL A 74 -15.13 -22.17 -27.51
C VAL A 74 -14.83 -21.23 -28.68
N THR A 75 -14.93 -19.92 -28.49
CA THR A 75 -14.63 -18.91 -29.52
C THR A 75 -13.21 -19.05 -30.03
N GLN A 76 -12.22 -19.14 -29.15
CA GLN A 76 -10.81 -19.33 -29.54
C GLN A 76 -10.58 -20.65 -30.28
N GLN A 77 -11.19 -21.75 -29.85
CA GLN A 77 -11.06 -23.04 -30.55
C GLN A 77 -11.70 -23.02 -31.95
N LEU A 78 -12.79 -22.27 -32.12
CA LEU A 78 -13.39 -22.04 -33.45
C LEU A 78 -12.49 -21.11 -34.29
N MET A 79 -11.92 -20.06 -33.70
CA MET A 79 -10.99 -19.16 -34.36
C MET A 79 -9.78 -19.93 -34.91
N GLU A 80 -9.17 -20.82 -34.13
CA GLU A 80 -8.02 -21.63 -34.58
C GLU A 80 -8.31 -22.51 -35.80
N ARG A 81 -9.57 -22.93 -35.97
CA ARG A 81 -10.03 -23.72 -37.12
C ARG A 81 -10.54 -22.85 -38.28
N HIS A 82 -10.63 -21.54 -38.08
CA HIS A 82 -11.17 -20.61 -39.06
C HIS A 82 -10.14 -20.32 -40.16
N PRO A 83 -10.53 -20.34 -41.45
CA PRO A 83 -9.59 -20.11 -42.57
C PRO A 83 -8.82 -18.78 -42.52
N ASN A 84 -9.40 -17.75 -41.90
CA ASN A 84 -8.78 -16.42 -41.78
C ASN A 84 -7.85 -16.26 -40.58
N PHE A 85 -7.73 -17.25 -39.69
CA PHE A 85 -6.93 -17.11 -38.47
C PHE A 85 -5.47 -16.72 -38.74
N ILE A 86 -4.92 -17.18 -39.86
CA ILE A 86 -3.57 -16.87 -40.32
C ILE A 86 -3.33 -15.37 -40.60
N ASN A 87 -4.41 -14.59 -40.78
CA ASN A 87 -4.33 -13.15 -41.03
C ASN A 87 -4.33 -12.32 -39.73
N GLY A 88 -4.27 -12.97 -38.56
CA GLY A 88 -4.50 -12.35 -37.26
C GLY A 88 -5.95 -12.46 -36.82
N SER A 89 -6.20 -12.21 -35.54
CA SER A 89 -7.51 -12.35 -34.94
C SER A 89 -7.68 -11.44 -33.73
N ILE A 90 -8.91 -11.02 -33.46
CA ILE A 90 -9.29 -10.26 -32.26
C ILE A 90 -10.50 -10.93 -31.61
N ALA A 91 -10.47 -11.02 -30.28
CA ALA A 91 -11.62 -11.34 -29.45
C ALA A 91 -11.82 -10.19 -28.48
N ILE A 92 -13.05 -9.66 -28.43
CA ILE A 92 -13.47 -8.65 -27.45
C ILE A 92 -14.37 -9.38 -26.47
N VAL A 93 -14.05 -9.28 -25.19
CA VAL A 93 -14.67 -10.05 -24.11
C VAL A 93 -15.07 -9.08 -23.02
N GLU A 94 -16.31 -9.18 -22.60
CA GLU A 94 -16.90 -8.33 -21.57
C GLU A 94 -17.69 -9.23 -20.61
N GLU A 95 -17.37 -9.15 -19.33
CA GLU A 95 -18.17 -9.73 -18.26
C GLU A 95 -18.94 -8.60 -17.60
N GLU A 96 -20.03 -8.22 -18.25
CA GLU A 96 -20.91 -7.10 -17.87
C GLU A 96 -21.40 -7.18 -16.41
N GLY A 97 -21.41 -8.38 -15.82
CA GLY A 97 -21.73 -8.54 -14.41
C GLY A 97 -20.81 -7.73 -13.48
N THR A 98 -19.55 -7.45 -13.84
CA THR A 98 -18.65 -6.69 -12.97
C THR A 98 -19.13 -5.25 -12.76
N ASP A 99 -19.84 -4.70 -13.74
CA ASP A 99 -20.43 -3.36 -13.66
C ASP A 99 -21.84 -3.41 -13.05
N ASN A 100 -22.76 -4.13 -13.70
CA ASN A 100 -24.18 -4.10 -13.37
C ASN A 100 -24.49 -4.51 -11.94
N PHE A 101 -23.78 -5.52 -11.39
CA PHE A 101 -23.96 -5.89 -10.00
C PHE A 101 -23.46 -4.78 -9.07
N GLY A 102 -22.33 -4.14 -9.37
CA GLY A 102 -21.76 -3.04 -8.58
C GLY A 102 -22.68 -1.82 -8.55
N ASN A 103 -23.22 -1.44 -9.70
CA ASN A 103 -24.17 -0.33 -9.85
C ASN A 103 -25.54 -0.59 -9.19
N ASN A 104 -25.80 -1.82 -8.74
CA ASN A 104 -26.96 -2.17 -7.92
C ASN A 104 -26.58 -2.52 -6.47
N ASN A 105 -25.33 -2.28 -6.08
CA ASN A 105 -24.78 -2.62 -4.77
C ASN A 105 -24.98 -4.10 -4.43
N ASN A 106 -24.71 -4.99 -5.39
CA ASN A 106 -24.78 -6.43 -5.21
C ASN A 106 -23.39 -7.04 -5.07
N ALA A 107 -22.90 -7.09 -3.83
CA ALA A 107 -21.55 -7.53 -3.51
C ALA A 107 -21.29 -8.99 -3.94
N ALA A 108 -22.25 -9.89 -3.69
CA ALA A 108 -22.10 -11.30 -4.04
C ALA A 108 -22.00 -11.51 -5.56
N GLY A 109 -22.78 -10.74 -6.32
CA GLY A 109 -22.80 -10.73 -7.77
C GLY A 109 -21.52 -10.16 -8.36
N THR A 110 -21.05 -9.01 -7.87
CA THR A 110 -19.80 -8.37 -8.33
C THR A 110 -18.61 -9.30 -8.10
N ILE A 111 -18.51 -9.93 -6.92
CA ILE A 111 -17.42 -10.88 -6.62
C ILE A 111 -17.48 -12.11 -7.53
N GLU A 112 -18.66 -12.68 -7.78
CA GLU A 112 -18.80 -13.81 -8.72
C GLU A 112 -18.49 -13.41 -10.17
N ALA A 113 -18.89 -12.21 -10.60
CA ALA A 113 -18.52 -11.66 -11.89
C ALA A 113 -17.00 -11.50 -12.03
N MET A 114 -16.33 -10.94 -11.02
CA MET A 114 -14.87 -10.81 -11.03
C MET A 114 -14.16 -12.17 -11.12
N ARG A 115 -14.69 -13.20 -10.43
CA ARG A 115 -14.18 -14.57 -10.55
C ARG A 115 -14.40 -15.18 -11.94
N ARG A 116 -15.44 -14.76 -12.68
CA ARG A 116 -15.69 -15.17 -14.07
C ARG A 116 -14.72 -14.48 -15.03
N SER A 117 -14.49 -13.19 -14.84
CA SER A 117 -13.47 -12.41 -15.56
C SER A 117 -12.08 -13.02 -15.39
N ASP A 118 -11.69 -13.37 -14.17
CA ASP A 118 -10.40 -14.01 -13.87
C ASP A 118 -10.24 -15.37 -14.59
N ARG A 119 -11.28 -16.20 -14.62
CA ARG A 119 -11.26 -17.45 -15.39
C ARG A 119 -11.09 -17.19 -16.89
N ALA A 120 -11.74 -16.17 -17.45
CA ALA A 120 -11.60 -15.82 -18.86
C ALA A 120 -10.19 -15.29 -19.18
N ILE A 121 -9.59 -14.52 -18.27
CA ILE A 121 -8.17 -14.13 -18.35
C ILE A 121 -7.29 -15.38 -18.39
N GLY A 122 -7.55 -16.38 -17.54
CA GLY A 122 -6.86 -17.67 -17.58
C GLY A 122 -6.96 -18.37 -18.95
N VAL A 123 -8.14 -18.40 -19.55
CA VAL A 123 -8.35 -18.94 -20.91
C VAL A 123 -7.55 -18.14 -21.95
N ALA A 124 -7.48 -16.82 -21.84
CA ALA A 124 -6.69 -15.98 -22.72
C ALA A 124 -5.18 -16.23 -22.57
N LEU A 125 -4.68 -16.43 -21.34
CA LEU A 125 -3.28 -16.79 -21.08
C LEU A 125 -2.93 -18.16 -21.68
N ASP A 126 -3.80 -19.15 -21.56
CA ASP A 126 -3.63 -20.47 -22.21
C ASP A 126 -3.60 -20.36 -23.75
N PHE A 127 -4.31 -19.38 -24.32
CA PHE A 127 -4.23 -19.08 -25.74
C PHE A 127 -2.91 -18.44 -26.14
N ILE A 128 -2.41 -17.47 -25.37
CA ILE A 128 -1.10 -16.83 -25.58
C ILE A 128 0.03 -17.88 -25.53
N ASN A 129 -0.03 -18.84 -24.60
CA ASN A 129 0.95 -19.91 -24.51
C ASN A 129 1.04 -20.77 -25.79
N ARG A 130 -0.06 -20.89 -26.55
CA ARG A 130 -0.10 -21.58 -27.84
C ARG A 130 0.20 -20.64 -29.02
N HIS A 131 -0.13 -19.36 -28.89
CA HIS A 131 0.00 -18.33 -29.92
C HIS A 131 0.71 -17.09 -29.34
N PRO A 132 2.05 -17.12 -29.18
CA PRO A 132 2.80 -16.08 -28.45
C PRO A 132 2.77 -14.69 -29.11
N ASN A 133 2.40 -14.60 -30.38
CA ASN A 133 2.19 -13.33 -31.09
C ASN A 133 0.79 -12.75 -30.81
N THR A 134 0.40 -12.70 -29.54
CA THR A 134 -0.91 -12.24 -29.10
C THR A 134 -0.74 -11.22 -27.97
N LEU A 135 -1.51 -10.13 -28.03
CA LEU A 135 -1.68 -9.17 -26.94
C LEU A 135 -2.95 -9.55 -26.17
N LEU A 136 -2.83 -9.67 -24.85
CA LEU A 136 -3.96 -9.59 -23.92
C LEU A 136 -3.93 -8.21 -23.28
N LEU A 137 -5.08 -7.54 -23.24
CA LEU A 137 -5.26 -6.22 -22.66
C LEU A 137 -6.56 -6.24 -21.85
N THR A 138 -6.49 -5.82 -20.58
CA THR A 138 -7.65 -5.56 -19.74
C THR A 138 -7.79 -4.05 -19.57
N ALA A 139 -9.02 -3.56 -19.71
CA ALA A 139 -9.38 -2.17 -19.44
C ALA A 139 -10.74 -2.15 -18.76
N ALA A 140 -10.90 -1.25 -17.79
CA ALA A 140 -12.18 -0.88 -17.21
C ALA A 140 -12.50 0.54 -17.66
N ASP A 141 -13.77 0.83 -17.89
CA ASP A 141 -14.30 2.14 -18.24
C ASP A 141 -14.83 2.91 -17.02
N SER A 142 -15.22 2.19 -15.95
CA SER A 142 -15.65 2.75 -14.66
C SER A 142 -15.25 1.88 -13.45
N ASP A 143 -15.43 2.45 -12.26
CA ASP A 143 -15.50 1.78 -10.96
C ASP A 143 -16.97 1.76 -10.50
N ALA A 144 -17.62 0.61 -10.67
CA ALA A 144 -19.07 0.45 -10.48
C ALA A 144 -19.46 0.46 -8.99
N GLY A 145 -20.29 1.42 -8.60
CA GLY A 145 -20.76 1.58 -7.22
C GLY A 145 -19.71 2.08 -6.21
N GLY A 146 -18.45 2.24 -6.64
CA GLY A 146 -17.33 2.66 -5.78
C GLY A 146 -17.12 1.66 -4.64
N LEU A 147 -16.89 0.40 -5.03
CA LEU A 147 -16.78 -0.73 -4.11
C LEU A 147 -15.53 -0.62 -3.25
N GLN A 148 -15.67 -0.78 -1.93
CA GLN A 148 -14.54 -0.98 -1.03
C GLN A 148 -14.72 -2.19 -0.12
N VAL A 149 -13.60 -2.78 0.30
CA VAL A 149 -13.56 -3.91 1.24
C VAL A 149 -13.31 -3.41 2.65
N VAL A 150 -14.03 -3.95 3.64
CA VAL A 150 -13.89 -3.54 5.06
C VAL A 150 -13.66 -4.76 5.94
N ASP A 151 -12.59 -4.73 6.74
CA ASP A 151 -12.31 -5.77 7.74
C ASP A 151 -13.43 -5.90 8.78
N ARG A 152 -13.77 -7.15 9.12
CA ARG A 152 -14.73 -7.48 10.19
C ARG A 152 -14.08 -8.42 11.19
N SER A 153 -14.10 -8.05 12.47
CA SER A 153 -13.50 -8.84 13.55
C SER A 153 -14.31 -10.09 13.95
N ASN A 154 -15.61 -10.15 13.63
CA ASN A 154 -16.47 -11.26 14.03
C ASN A 154 -17.10 -11.97 12.81
N PRO A 155 -16.67 -13.19 12.45
CA PRO A 155 -17.22 -13.93 11.32
C PRO A 155 -18.67 -14.38 11.52
N ASN A 156 -19.18 -14.34 12.75
CA ASN A 156 -20.50 -14.85 13.15
C ASN A 156 -21.51 -13.73 13.46
N ALA A 157 -21.15 -12.47 13.23
CA ALA A 157 -22.04 -11.33 13.41
C ALA A 157 -22.37 -10.65 12.07
N PRO A 158 -23.56 -10.05 11.93
CA PRO A 158 -23.88 -9.17 10.82
C PRO A 158 -22.82 -8.08 10.61
N VAL A 159 -22.55 -7.74 9.35
CA VAL A 159 -21.51 -6.77 8.99
C VAL A 159 -21.80 -5.36 9.52
N GLY A 160 -23.07 -4.97 9.66
CA GLY A 160 -23.48 -3.68 10.21
C GLY A 160 -23.46 -2.55 9.18
N THR A 161 -23.13 -1.35 9.65
CA THR A 161 -23.12 -0.12 8.87
C THR A 161 -21.78 0.59 8.97
N ILE A 162 -21.48 1.44 8.00
CA ILE A 162 -20.35 2.37 8.00
C ILE A 162 -20.87 3.80 8.01
N ASN A 163 -20.16 4.72 8.65
CA ASN A 163 -20.57 6.12 8.74
C ASN A 163 -19.99 6.89 7.55
N ASN A 164 -20.84 7.39 6.67
CA ASN A 164 -20.46 8.12 5.47
C ASN A 164 -20.64 9.63 5.70
N ASN A 165 -19.58 10.43 5.55
CA ASN A 165 -19.65 11.89 5.56
C ASN A 165 -20.30 12.49 6.84
N PRO A 166 -19.74 12.24 8.04
CA PRO A 166 -20.35 12.64 9.31
C PRO A 166 -20.03 14.08 9.73
N THR A 167 -20.54 15.06 8.99
CA THR A 167 -20.21 16.48 9.22
C THR A 167 -20.94 17.13 10.39
N THR A 168 -22.16 16.68 10.69
CA THR A 168 -22.98 17.22 11.80
C THR A 168 -23.68 16.15 12.62
N THR A 169 -24.00 15.01 12.00
CA THR A 169 -24.61 13.83 12.61
C THR A 169 -24.13 12.57 11.87
N ALA A 170 -24.19 11.41 12.53
CA ALA A 170 -23.85 10.15 11.88
C ALA A 170 -24.84 9.83 10.74
N ARG A 171 -24.30 9.45 9.59
CA ARG A 171 -25.02 9.09 8.36
C ARG A 171 -24.61 7.67 7.98
N ASN A 172 -25.20 6.69 8.68
CA ASN A 172 -24.82 5.30 8.55
C ASN A 172 -25.39 4.65 7.28
N VAL A 173 -24.52 4.00 6.52
CA VAL A 173 -24.82 3.24 5.30
C VAL A 173 -24.65 1.74 5.58
N PRO A 174 -25.62 0.87 5.22
CA PRO A 174 -25.45 -0.58 5.35
C PRO A 174 -24.33 -1.11 4.48
N MET A 175 -23.48 -1.95 5.07
CA MET A 175 -22.49 -2.74 4.34
C MET A 175 -23.09 -4.08 3.94
N ASP A 176 -22.55 -4.71 2.91
CA ASP A 176 -22.98 -6.02 2.45
C ASP A 176 -22.09 -7.14 2.98
N GLY A 177 -22.75 -8.20 3.41
CA GLY A 177 -22.16 -9.51 3.65
C GLY A 177 -22.46 -10.46 2.49
N ARG A 178 -22.34 -11.77 2.74
CA ARG A 178 -22.46 -12.83 1.72
C ARG A 178 -23.78 -12.85 0.95
N THR A 179 -24.84 -12.28 1.52
CA THR A 179 -26.19 -12.36 0.97
C THR A 179 -26.92 -11.02 1.04
N GLY A 180 -26.19 -9.91 0.91
CA GLY A 180 -26.72 -8.55 0.92
C GLY A 180 -26.47 -7.78 2.21
N ALA A 181 -27.24 -6.71 2.38
CA ALA A 181 -27.11 -5.69 3.40
C ALA A 181 -27.23 -6.25 4.81
N ASN A 182 -26.25 -5.92 5.65
CA ASN A 182 -26.20 -6.29 7.06
C ASN A 182 -26.37 -7.82 7.28
N THR A 183 -25.77 -8.62 6.40
CA THR A 183 -25.71 -10.09 6.53
C THR A 183 -24.34 -10.54 7.07
N LEU A 184 -24.06 -11.85 7.15
CA LEU A 184 -22.77 -12.35 7.65
C LEU A 184 -21.62 -12.01 6.69
N PRO A 185 -20.41 -11.71 7.19
CA PRO A 185 -19.26 -11.32 6.36
C PRO A 185 -18.80 -12.42 5.41
N PHE A 186 -18.21 -12.01 4.28
CA PHE A 186 -17.39 -12.88 3.45
C PHE A 186 -16.17 -13.37 4.23
N ILE A 187 -15.54 -14.45 3.76
CA ILE A 187 -14.31 -15.01 4.37
C ILE A 187 -13.28 -15.12 3.26
N ALA A 188 -12.15 -14.45 3.44
CA ALA A 188 -11.01 -14.56 2.54
C ALA A 188 -10.47 -15.99 2.52
N ARG A 189 -9.76 -16.35 1.44
CA ARG A 189 -8.93 -17.56 1.46
C ARG A 189 -7.75 -17.34 2.41
N PRO A 190 -7.14 -18.43 2.91
CA PRO A 190 -5.94 -18.34 3.72
C PRO A 190 -4.84 -17.55 3.02
N ASP A 191 -4.13 -16.70 3.76
CA ASP A 191 -2.91 -16.04 3.30
C ASP A 191 -1.71 -17.01 3.33
N ALA A 192 -0.49 -16.49 3.20
CA ALA A 192 0.74 -17.30 3.23
C ALA A 192 0.98 -18.01 4.58
N ASN A 193 0.45 -17.46 5.69
CA ASN A 193 0.57 -18.02 7.04
C ASN A 193 -0.64 -18.91 7.41
N GLY A 194 -1.63 -19.01 6.53
CA GLY A 194 -2.84 -19.79 6.75
C GLY A 194 -3.98 -19.01 7.41
N ASP A 195 -3.82 -17.71 7.62
CA ASP A 195 -4.79 -16.85 8.28
C ASP A 195 -5.94 -16.46 7.36
N VAL A 196 -7.15 -16.42 7.91
CA VAL A 196 -8.38 -16.09 7.19
C VAL A 196 -9.07 -14.87 7.78
N PHE A 197 -9.48 -13.96 6.90
CA PHE A 197 -10.02 -12.67 7.30
C PHE A 197 -11.51 -12.55 6.94
N PRO A 198 -12.40 -12.25 7.91
CA PRO A 198 -13.76 -11.88 7.60
C PRO A 198 -13.82 -10.46 7.06
N PHE A 199 -14.57 -10.24 5.99
CA PHE A 199 -14.72 -8.90 5.41
C PHE A 199 -16.15 -8.63 4.92
N ALA A 200 -16.46 -7.34 4.80
CA ALA A 200 -17.69 -6.81 4.24
C ALA A 200 -17.37 -6.00 2.97
N VAL A 201 -18.42 -5.68 2.22
CA VAL A 201 -18.35 -4.72 1.12
C VAL A 201 -19.08 -3.44 1.51
N ALA A 202 -18.43 -2.30 1.35
CA ALA A 202 -19.02 -0.98 1.48
C ALA A 202 -19.07 -0.30 0.11
N TRP A 203 -19.99 0.63 -0.06
CA TRP A 203 -20.29 1.27 -1.34
C TRP A 203 -20.31 2.78 -1.19
N ALA A 204 -19.78 3.47 -2.20
CA ALA A 204 -19.97 4.91 -2.32
C ALA A 204 -21.39 5.20 -2.79
N GLY A 205 -21.91 4.41 -3.72
CA GLY A 205 -23.23 4.59 -4.30
C GLY A 205 -23.61 3.51 -5.31
N THR A 206 -24.55 3.87 -6.17
CA THR A 206 -25.08 3.08 -7.30
C THR A 206 -24.59 3.54 -8.69
N PRO A 207 -23.98 4.73 -8.89
CA PRO A 207 -23.39 5.10 -10.18
C PRO A 207 -22.00 4.54 -10.44
N ASP A 208 -21.54 4.76 -11.66
CA ASP A 208 -20.15 4.66 -12.08
C ASP A 208 -19.28 5.80 -11.55
N TYR A 209 -18.08 5.45 -11.09
CA TYR A 209 -17.04 6.38 -10.67
C TYR A 209 -15.79 6.26 -11.57
N SER A 210 -14.97 7.30 -11.64
CA SER A 210 -13.81 7.36 -12.55
C SER A 210 -12.45 7.16 -11.87
N GLY A 211 -12.43 7.07 -10.54
CA GLY A 211 -11.23 7.33 -9.76
C GLY A 211 -10.25 6.15 -9.63
N SER A 212 -10.71 4.90 -9.56
CA SER A 212 -9.90 3.74 -9.14
C SER A 212 -9.73 2.63 -10.20
N ILE A 213 -9.56 3.02 -11.46
CA ILE A 213 -9.42 2.08 -12.59
C ILE A 213 -7.96 1.77 -12.95
N VAL A 214 -7.66 0.51 -13.27
CA VAL A 214 -6.33 0.04 -13.70
C VAL A 214 -6.45 -0.79 -14.98
N ALA A 215 -5.56 -0.54 -15.94
CA ALA A 215 -5.39 -1.37 -17.14
C ALA A 215 -4.15 -2.25 -17.03
N LYS A 216 -4.19 -3.45 -17.62
CA LYS A 216 -3.04 -4.37 -17.68
C LYS A 216 -2.88 -4.99 -19.05
N ALA A 217 -1.63 -5.22 -19.44
CA ALA A 217 -1.30 -5.87 -20.71
C ALA A 217 -0.36 -7.07 -20.50
N HIS A 218 -0.48 -8.09 -21.34
CA HIS A 218 0.40 -9.26 -21.38
C HIS A 218 0.63 -9.74 -22.82
N GLY A 219 1.83 -10.26 -23.11
CA GLY A 219 2.20 -10.77 -24.43
C GLY A 219 2.75 -9.70 -25.39
N LEU A 220 2.49 -9.87 -26.69
CA LEU A 220 3.03 -9.01 -27.75
C LEU A 220 2.66 -7.53 -27.52
N ASN A 221 3.63 -6.62 -27.62
CA ASN A 221 3.48 -5.18 -27.40
C ASN A 221 3.03 -4.74 -25.98
N ALA A 222 2.87 -5.65 -25.01
CA ALA A 222 2.42 -5.28 -23.67
C ALA A 222 3.33 -4.24 -22.97
N ASN A 223 4.63 -4.24 -23.29
CA ASN A 223 5.61 -3.28 -22.79
C ASN A 223 5.40 -1.84 -23.30
N LYS A 224 4.43 -1.60 -24.19
CA LYS A 224 4.07 -0.28 -24.71
C LYS A 224 2.90 0.37 -23.98
N LEU A 225 2.21 -0.36 -23.09
CA LEU A 225 1.20 0.25 -22.22
C LEU A 225 1.92 1.19 -21.23
N PRO A 226 1.66 2.51 -21.26
CA PRO A 226 2.27 3.44 -20.31
C PRO A 226 1.68 3.24 -18.91
N THR A 227 2.40 3.72 -17.89
CA THR A 227 1.99 3.66 -16.48
C THR A 227 0.78 4.52 -16.14
N THR A 228 0.55 5.55 -16.93
CA THR A 228 -0.68 6.36 -16.92
C THR A 228 -1.17 6.45 -18.36
N ALA A 229 -2.40 6.03 -18.61
CA ALA A 229 -2.95 5.92 -19.96
C ALA A 229 -4.34 6.58 -20.04
N ASP A 230 -4.60 7.27 -21.14
CA ASP A 230 -5.98 7.61 -21.52
C ASP A 230 -6.61 6.42 -22.25
N ASN A 231 -7.94 6.37 -22.29
CA ASN A 231 -8.67 5.28 -22.95
C ASN A 231 -8.33 5.14 -24.45
N THR A 232 -7.83 6.18 -25.14
CA THR A 232 -7.41 6.09 -26.54
C THR A 232 -6.17 5.24 -26.74
N VAL A 233 -5.30 5.14 -25.73
CA VAL A 233 -4.09 4.32 -25.76
C VAL A 233 -4.43 2.84 -25.94
N ILE A 234 -5.55 2.38 -25.36
CA ILE A 234 -6.07 1.02 -25.52
C ILE A 234 -6.32 0.72 -27.01
N TYR A 235 -6.95 1.65 -27.74
CA TYR A 235 -7.18 1.53 -29.17
C TYR A 235 -5.88 1.58 -29.98
N GLU A 236 -5.00 2.53 -29.67
CA GLU A 236 -3.69 2.67 -30.33
C GLU A 236 -2.88 1.38 -30.24
N LEU A 237 -2.84 0.76 -29.06
CA LEU A 237 -2.12 -0.49 -28.82
C LEU A 237 -2.74 -1.70 -29.55
N MET A 238 -4.07 -1.80 -29.57
CA MET A 238 -4.77 -2.82 -30.36
C MET A 238 -4.48 -2.65 -31.86
N TYR A 239 -4.53 -1.41 -32.37
CA TYR A 239 -4.32 -1.11 -33.78
C TYR A 239 -2.90 -1.44 -34.22
N GLU A 240 -1.89 -1.04 -33.43
CA GLU A 240 -0.51 -1.36 -33.71
C GLU A 240 -0.28 -2.87 -33.71
N THR A 241 -0.87 -3.60 -32.77
CA THR A 241 -0.72 -5.06 -32.68
C THR A 241 -1.35 -5.79 -33.87
N LEU A 242 -2.53 -5.35 -34.31
CA LEU A 242 -3.25 -6.01 -35.41
C LEU A 242 -2.69 -5.65 -36.78
N PHE A 243 -2.21 -4.42 -36.97
CA PHE A 243 -1.89 -3.89 -38.30
C PHE A 243 -0.41 -3.51 -38.47
N GLY A 244 0.40 -3.53 -37.42
CA GLY A 244 1.80 -3.12 -37.46
C GLY A 244 1.98 -1.63 -37.74
N VAL A 245 0.95 -0.82 -37.42
CA VAL A 245 0.92 0.62 -37.67
C VAL A 245 0.78 1.35 -36.35
N GLU A 246 1.82 2.06 -35.96
CA GLU A 246 1.78 2.98 -34.82
C GLU A 246 0.95 4.22 -35.18
N LEU A 247 -0.06 4.50 -34.38
CA LEU A 247 -0.90 5.68 -34.53
C LEU A 247 -0.26 6.88 -33.81
N GLN A 248 -0.59 8.09 -34.27
CA GLN A 248 -0.20 9.28 -33.54
C GLN A 248 -1.04 9.39 -32.26
N PRO A 249 -0.41 9.52 -31.08
CA PRO A 249 -1.14 9.64 -29.82
C PRO A 249 -2.08 10.85 -29.83
N ARG A 250 -3.25 10.68 -29.24
CA ARG A 250 -4.20 11.78 -29.05
C ARG A 250 -3.62 12.86 -28.13
N ILE A 251 -3.13 12.44 -26.96
CA ILE A 251 -2.44 13.30 -26.01
C ILE A 251 -0.94 13.23 -26.29
N ARG A 252 -0.32 14.41 -26.44
CA ARG A 252 1.05 14.52 -26.95
C ARG A 252 2.12 14.52 -25.87
N GLU A 253 1.77 14.68 -24.60
CA GLU A 253 2.78 14.80 -23.53
C GLU A 253 3.37 13.42 -23.21
N PRO A 254 4.58 13.12 -23.71
CA PRO A 254 5.18 11.82 -23.45
C PRO A 254 5.71 11.81 -22.02
N ILE A 255 5.51 10.68 -21.33
CA ILE A 255 6.18 10.44 -20.04
C ILE A 255 7.68 10.42 -20.29
N ALA A 256 8.37 11.48 -19.86
CA ALA A 256 9.81 11.62 -20.07
C ALA A 256 10.55 10.53 -19.30
N GLN A 257 11.46 9.84 -19.98
CA GLN A 257 12.28 8.82 -19.34
C GLN A 257 13.33 9.49 -18.44
N PRO A 258 13.58 8.95 -17.23
CA PRO A 258 14.63 9.46 -16.37
C PRO A 258 16.01 9.31 -17.03
N PRO A 259 17.00 10.15 -16.67
CA PRO A 259 18.37 9.91 -17.03
C PRO A 259 18.83 8.55 -16.50
N ARG A 260 19.63 7.84 -17.29
CA ARG A 260 20.17 6.52 -16.90
C ARG A 260 21.10 6.67 -15.69
N ALA A 261 20.91 5.81 -14.69
CA ALA A 261 21.85 5.69 -13.58
C ALA A 261 23.28 5.38 -14.08
N THR A 262 24.27 5.92 -13.38
CA THR A 262 25.70 5.83 -13.67
C THR A 262 26.48 4.99 -12.65
N ARG A 263 25.80 4.52 -11.60
CA ARG A 263 26.34 3.73 -10.48
C ARG A 263 25.37 2.61 -10.12
N ASP A 264 25.89 1.58 -9.45
CA ASP A 264 25.09 0.44 -8.96
C ASP A 264 24.42 0.72 -7.61
N THR A 265 24.85 1.78 -6.92
CA THR A 265 24.23 2.29 -5.68
C THR A 265 23.99 3.79 -5.76
N GLY A 266 23.04 4.28 -4.97
CA GLY A 266 22.60 5.65 -5.06
C GLY A 266 21.82 6.12 -3.84
N ASN A 267 20.91 7.04 -4.10
CA ASN A 267 20.02 7.65 -3.13
C ASN A 267 18.62 7.05 -3.23
N VAL A 268 17.88 7.11 -2.15
CA VAL A 268 16.45 6.76 -2.12
C VAL A 268 15.68 7.93 -1.54
N ILE A 269 14.64 8.37 -2.27
CA ILE A 269 13.57 9.23 -1.79
C ILE A 269 12.30 8.38 -1.76
N PHE A 270 11.91 7.94 -0.57
CA PHE A 270 10.65 7.27 -0.32
C PHE A 270 9.62 8.31 0.09
N ILE A 271 8.53 8.42 -0.68
CA ILE A 271 7.43 9.35 -0.41
C ILE A 271 6.20 8.54 -0.06
N HIS A 272 5.64 8.77 1.12
CA HIS A 272 4.44 8.17 1.66
C HIS A 272 3.28 9.18 1.59
N PRO A 273 2.55 9.26 0.46
CA PRO A 273 1.25 9.91 0.42
C PRO A 273 0.22 9.03 1.13
N ASP A 274 0.17 9.14 2.46
CA ASP A 274 -0.63 8.28 3.34
C ASP A 274 -2.11 8.25 2.92
N GLY A 275 -2.74 7.08 2.94
CA GLY A 275 -4.17 6.95 2.60
C GLY A 275 -4.56 7.21 1.14
N THR A 276 -3.64 7.17 0.16
CA THR A 276 -3.97 7.58 -1.23
C THR A 276 -4.23 6.45 -2.24
N SER A 277 -5.18 6.74 -3.12
CA SER A 277 -5.57 5.91 -4.29
C SER A 277 -5.56 6.74 -5.60
N PRO A 278 -5.65 6.14 -6.79
CA PRO A 278 -5.80 6.86 -8.04
C PRO A 278 -6.99 7.84 -8.06
N SER A 279 -8.03 7.61 -7.23
CA SER A 279 -9.16 8.55 -7.08
C SER A 279 -8.72 9.90 -6.55
N HIS A 280 -7.80 9.91 -5.57
CA HIS A 280 -7.26 11.12 -4.98
C HIS A 280 -6.48 11.95 -6.02
N PHE A 281 -5.62 11.28 -6.79
CA PHE A 281 -4.87 11.90 -7.87
C PHE A 281 -5.79 12.37 -9.02
N MET A 282 -6.84 11.62 -9.36
CA MET A 282 -7.83 12.03 -10.36
C MET A 282 -8.56 13.31 -9.93
N ALA A 283 -8.97 13.40 -8.67
CA ALA A 283 -9.66 14.58 -8.15
C ALA A 283 -8.78 15.84 -8.27
N LEU A 284 -7.52 15.76 -7.85
CA LEU A 284 -6.56 16.85 -8.00
C LEU A 284 -6.27 17.16 -9.48
N ARG A 285 -6.09 16.13 -10.32
CA ARG A 285 -5.80 16.29 -11.76
C ARG A 285 -6.89 17.11 -12.44
N ASN A 286 -8.17 16.80 -12.18
CA ASN A 286 -9.28 17.55 -12.76
C ASN A 286 -9.25 19.03 -12.38
N ILE A 287 -8.86 19.38 -11.15
CA ILE A 287 -8.82 20.76 -10.64
C ILE A 287 -7.62 21.53 -11.20
N ASP A 288 -6.43 20.93 -11.16
CA ASP A 288 -5.18 21.65 -11.42
C ASP A 288 -4.70 21.53 -12.87
N LYS A 289 -5.05 20.44 -13.56
CA LYS A 289 -4.51 20.08 -14.88
C LYS A 289 -5.59 19.76 -15.94
N GLY A 290 -6.82 19.46 -15.51
CA GLY A 290 -7.88 18.91 -16.36
C GLY A 290 -7.72 17.42 -16.63
N PRO A 291 -8.75 16.76 -17.17
CA PRO A 291 -8.77 15.31 -17.35
C PRO A 291 -7.68 14.80 -18.31
N ASP A 292 -7.25 15.64 -19.25
CA ASP A 292 -6.18 15.34 -20.22
C ASP A 292 -4.77 15.67 -19.71
N GLY A 293 -4.68 16.40 -18.59
CA GLY A 293 -3.41 16.84 -18.02
C GLY A 293 -2.72 15.73 -17.23
N ARG A 294 -1.51 16.03 -16.73
CA ARG A 294 -0.71 15.10 -15.93
C ARG A 294 -0.18 15.79 -14.68
N LEU A 295 -0.34 15.12 -13.54
CA LEU A 295 0.34 15.43 -12.28
C LEU A 295 1.77 14.86 -12.30
N ASN A 296 2.62 15.22 -11.33
CA ASN A 296 3.96 14.63 -11.24
C ASN A 296 3.88 13.11 -11.00
N TRP A 297 2.96 12.65 -10.16
CA TRP A 297 2.69 11.22 -9.96
C TRP A 297 2.27 10.50 -11.25
N ASP A 298 1.55 11.17 -12.16
CA ASP A 298 1.17 10.60 -13.46
C ASP A 298 2.38 10.40 -14.39
N MET A 299 3.43 11.20 -14.19
CA MET A 299 4.65 11.21 -14.99
C MET A 299 5.72 10.23 -14.48
N MET A 300 5.46 9.47 -13.41
CA MET A 300 6.36 8.42 -12.94
C MET A 300 6.34 7.21 -13.89
N THR A 301 7.50 6.59 -14.11
CA THR A 301 7.75 5.68 -15.25
C THR A 301 7.43 4.23 -15.00
N ASN A 302 7.27 3.82 -13.74
CA ASN A 302 6.87 2.47 -13.35
C ASN A 302 5.70 2.52 -12.36
N ALA A 303 4.78 1.56 -12.44
CA ALA A 303 3.59 1.48 -11.60
C ALA A 303 3.24 0.02 -11.28
N GLY A 304 2.67 -0.21 -10.10
CA GLY A 304 2.18 -1.52 -9.68
C GLY A 304 0.98 -1.43 -8.74
N VAL A 305 0.04 -2.35 -8.89
CA VAL A 305 -1.07 -2.52 -7.94
C VAL A 305 -0.52 -3.05 -6.63
N TYR A 306 -0.75 -2.32 -5.55
CA TYR A 306 -0.12 -2.55 -4.26
C TYR A 306 -0.99 -3.41 -3.34
N LEU A 307 -0.44 -4.50 -2.81
CA LEU A 307 -1.11 -5.44 -1.90
C LEU A 307 -0.65 -5.17 -0.46
N GLY A 308 -1.43 -4.36 0.25
CA GLY A 308 -1.05 -3.75 1.53
C GLY A 308 -1.45 -4.50 2.80
N HIS A 309 -1.96 -5.73 2.74
CA HIS A 309 -2.46 -6.41 3.94
C HIS A 309 -1.35 -6.62 4.99
N MET A 310 -1.77 -6.65 6.26
CA MET A 310 -0.95 -6.96 7.44
C MET A 310 -1.01 -8.45 7.78
N GLU A 311 -0.25 -8.92 8.77
CA GLU A 311 -0.30 -10.34 9.18
C GLU A 311 -1.68 -10.77 9.69
N ASN A 312 -2.40 -9.86 10.35
CA ASN A 312 -3.65 -10.16 11.03
C ASN A 312 -4.85 -9.33 10.52
N GLN A 313 -4.70 -8.62 9.39
CA GLN A 313 -5.71 -7.70 8.87
C GLN A 313 -5.58 -7.46 7.35
N LEU A 314 -6.69 -7.27 6.63
CA LEU A 314 -6.66 -6.95 5.19
C LEU A 314 -6.28 -5.49 4.91
N THR A 315 -6.85 -4.55 5.65
CA THR A 315 -6.48 -3.13 5.58
C THR A 315 -5.15 -2.88 6.27
N GLY A 316 -4.25 -2.20 5.55
CA GLY A 316 -3.02 -1.66 6.13
C GLY A 316 -3.32 -0.67 7.26
N THR A 317 -2.33 -0.41 8.10
CA THR A 317 -2.41 0.68 9.09
C THR A 317 -1.14 1.50 8.99
N SER A 318 -1.20 2.79 9.29
CA SER A 318 -0.05 3.68 9.09
C SER A 318 1.17 3.19 9.87
N ASN A 319 0.96 2.68 11.09
CA ASN A 319 2.05 2.12 11.89
C ASN A 319 2.61 0.81 11.32
N ALA A 320 1.81 -0.23 11.13
CA ALA A 320 2.33 -1.53 10.71
C ALA A 320 2.78 -1.53 9.24
N GLY A 321 2.13 -0.71 8.40
CA GLY A 321 2.54 -0.44 7.03
C GLY A 321 3.92 0.22 6.96
N ALA A 322 4.14 1.29 7.73
CA ALA A 322 5.44 1.94 7.80
C ALA A 322 6.54 1.03 8.37
N VAL A 323 6.23 0.22 9.38
CA VAL A 323 7.14 -0.83 9.88
C VAL A 323 7.48 -1.83 8.77
N THR A 324 6.48 -2.24 7.98
CA THR A 324 6.68 -3.14 6.84
C THR A 324 7.61 -2.52 5.79
N HIS A 325 7.45 -1.23 5.47
CA HIS A 325 8.37 -0.53 4.56
C HIS A 325 9.77 -0.35 5.17
N ALA A 326 9.87 -0.20 6.49
CA ALA A 326 11.12 0.00 7.20
C ALA A 326 11.93 -1.30 7.39
N THR A 327 11.27 -2.46 7.36
CA THR A 327 11.87 -3.76 7.70
C THR A 327 11.81 -4.79 6.57
N GLY A 328 10.88 -4.64 5.62
CA GLY A 328 10.68 -5.57 4.50
C GLY A 328 9.94 -6.85 4.86
N VAL A 329 9.28 -6.89 6.03
CA VAL A 329 8.44 -8.01 6.47
C VAL A 329 7.09 -7.49 6.91
N LYS A 330 6.02 -8.26 6.67
CA LYS A 330 4.69 -7.93 7.18
C LYS A 330 4.70 -8.05 8.69
N THR A 331 3.92 -7.20 9.35
CA THR A 331 3.74 -7.23 10.79
C THR A 331 2.26 -7.17 11.14
N PHE A 332 1.92 -7.53 12.37
CA PHE A 332 0.57 -7.37 12.89
C PHE A 332 0.16 -5.87 12.96
N ASN A 333 -1.14 -5.61 12.82
CA ASN A 333 -1.71 -4.27 12.58
C ASN A 333 -1.43 -3.17 13.61
N GLU A 334 -0.94 -3.48 14.82
CA GLU A 334 -0.57 -2.44 15.79
C GLU A 334 0.95 -2.30 16.00
N SER A 335 1.75 -2.98 15.19
CA SER A 335 3.20 -2.90 15.29
C SER A 335 3.67 -1.45 15.12
N PHE A 336 4.58 -1.05 16.01
CA PHE A 336 5.42 0.12 15.86
C PHE A 336 6.86 -0.32 16.12
N GLY A 337 7.37 -1.22 15.28
CA GLY A 337 8.75 -1.68 15.28
C GLY A 337 9.04 -2.92 16.14
N LEU A 338 8.01 -3.58 16.67
CA LEU A 338 8.09 -4.83 17.43
C LEU A 338 7.05 -5.85 16.94
N GLU A 339 7.27 -7.13 17.22
CA GLU A 339 6.32 -8.21 16.97
C GLU A 339 5.12 -8.18 17.94
N GLU A 340 4.06 -8.95 17.70
CA GLU A 340 2.86 -9.00 18.57
C GLU A 340 3.21 -9.34 20.04
N THR A 341 4.29 -10.11 20.24
CA THR A 341 4.87 -10.52 21.52
C THR A 341 5.68 -9.41 22.22
N ASN A 342 5.94 -8.29 21.56
CA ASN A 342 6.92 -7.23 21.90
C ASN A 342 8.39 -7.63 21.69
N GLU A 343 8.65 -8.72 20.99
CA GLU A 343 10.00 -9.07 20.56
C GLU A 343 10.47 -8.16 19.41
N LEU A 344 11.78 -8.16 19.16
CA LEU A 344 12.34 -7.43 18.03
C LEU A 344 11.95 -8.11 16.72
N ILE A 345 11.52 -7.30 15.76
CA ILE A 345 11.27 -7.77 14.39
C ILE A 345 12.57 -8.30 13.79
N VAL A 346 12.48 -9.39 13.03
CA VAL A 346 13.54 -9.87 12.14
C VAL A 346 13.32 -9.28 10.75
N PRO A 347 14.03 -8.21 10.36
CA PRO A 347 13.82 -7.57 9.06
C PRO A 347 14.28 -8.50 7.93
N ALA A 348 13.84 -8.22 6.71
CA ALA A 348 14.26 -8.97 5.53
C ALA A 348 15.78 -8.90 5.26
N SER A 349 16.50 -7.96 5.87
CA SER A 349 17.98 -7.92 5.87
C SER A 349 18.63 -8.99 6.77
N GLY A 350 17.86 -9.64 7.64
CA GLY A 350 18.34 -10.58 8.66
C GLY A 350 18.95 -9.93 9.91
N GLN A 351 19.05 -8.60 9.95
CA GLN A 351 19.62 -7.87 11.08
C GLN A 351 18.56 -7.59 12.13
N LEU A 352 18.47 -8.47 13.15
CA LEU A 352 17.48 -8.40 14.23
C LEU A 352 17.30 -6.96 14.75
N GLY A 353 16.07 -6.48 14.66
CA GLY A 353 15.67 -5.15 15.13
C GLY A 353 16.21 -3.97 14.32
N ALA A 354 16.90 -4.13 13.19
CA ALA A 354 17.46 -3.00 12.44
C ALA A 354 16.57 -2.58 11.25
N THR A 355 16.04 -1.35 11.26
CA THR A 355 15.33 -0.82 10.08
C THR A 355 16.31 -0.51 8.94
N ILE A 356 15.78 -0.22 7.75
CA ILE A 356 16.61 0.30 6.65
C ILE A 356 17.26 1.65 6.98
N LEU A 357 16.63 2.46 7.84
CA LEU A 357 17.21 3.71 8.34
C LEU A 357 18.41 3.43 9.25
N ASP A 358 18.28 2.50 10.19
CA ASP A 358 19.39 2.08 11.08
C ASP A 358 20.60 1.64 10.25
N GLN A 359 20.35 0.89 9.17
CA GLN A 359 21.39 0.41 8.25
C GLN A 359 21.99 1.55 7.41
N ALA A 360 21.18 2.52 6.96
CA ALA A 360 21.68 3.71 6.27
C ALA A 360 22.59 4.57 7.18
N LEU A 361 22.21 4.73 8.44
CA LEU A 361 23.01 5.41 9.48
C LEU A 361 24.32 4.66 9.74
N ALA A 362 24.27 3.34 9.88
CA ALA A 362 25.45 2.49 10.12
C ALA A 362 26.45 2.55 8.95
N GLU A 363 25.98 2.67 7.71
CA GLU A 363 26.83 2.88 6.53
C GLU A 363 27.22 4.35 6.30
N GLY A 364 26.85 5.25 7.20
CA GLY A 364 27.23 6.65 7.17
C GLY A 364 26.58 7.47 6.05
N LYS A 365 25.46 6.99 5.49
CA LYS A 365 24.63 7.74 4.52
C LYS A 365 24.00 8.96 5.20
N PHE A 366 23.65 9.97 4.42
CA PHE A 366 22.88 11.11 4.94
C PHE A 366 21.41 10.70 5.08
N THR A 367 20.73 11.07 6.16
CA THR A 367 19.37 10.58 6.44
C THR A 367 18.38 11.70 6.74
N ILE A 368 17.18 11.59 6.17
CA ILE A 368 16.15 12.63 6.20
C ILE A 368 14.81 11.99 6.60
N LEU A 369 14.13 12.56 7.60
CA LEU A 369 12.75 12.23 7.98
C LEU A 369 11.90 13.52 7.96
N LEU A 370 10.90 13.57 7.08
CA LEU A 370 10.04 14.75 6.89
C LEU A 370 8.59 14.33 6.94
N GLN A 371 7.79 15.06 7.70
CA GLN A 371 6.36 14.77 7.78
C GLN A 371 5.53 16.03 8.04
N SER A 372 4.34 16.12 7.43
CA SER A 372 3.45 17.27 7.62
C SER A 372 2.62 17.20 8.91
N GLY A 373 2.52 16.01 9.54
CA GLY A 373 1.85 15.79 10.82
C GLY A 373 2.65 16.26 12.04
N HIS A 374 2.64 15.47 13.12
CA HIS A 374 3.54 15.65 14.27
C HIS A 374 4.68 14.61 14.29
N LEU A 375 5.85 14.87 14.86
CA LEU A 375 7.01 13.96 14.76
C LEU A 375 6.83 12.51 15.29
N ALA A 376 5.71 12.18 15.93
CA ALA A 376 5.36 10.80 16.28
C ALA A 376 4.55 10.06 15.20
N GLU A 377 4.21 10.68 14.06
CA GLU A 377 3.40 9.98 13.04
C GLU A 377 4.13 8.80 12.45
N PRO A 378 3.41 7.70 12.15
CA PRO A 378 4.08 6.43 11.93
C PRO A 378 4.83 6.34 10.60
N GLY A 379 4.35 6.95 9.50
CA GLY A 379 4.96 6.80 8.17
C GLY A 379 6.41 7.27 8.09
N THR A 380 6.83 8.15 8.98
CA THR A 380 8.25 8.48 9.21
C THR A 380 8.82 7.89 10.49
N ALA A 381 8.13 8.01 11.63
CA ALA A 381 8.73 7.70 12.93
C ALA A 381 8.97 6.19 13.14
N ALA A 382 8.19 5.31 12.49
CA ALA A 382 8.39 3.86 12.56
C ALA A 382 9.72 3.39 11.97
N PHE A 383 10.38 4.20 11.14
CA PHE A 383 11.73 3.92 10.66
C PHE A 383 12.80 4.10 11.75
N ALA A 384 12.50 4.87 12.80
CA ALA A 384 13.48 5.30 13.81
C ALA A 384 13.13 4.87 15.24
N ALA A 385 11.89 4.47 15.50
CA ALA A 385 11.41 4.20 16.85
C ALA A 385 10.72 2.84 16.95
N LYS A 386 10.84 2.23 18.14
CA LYS A 386 10.19 0.97 18.52
C LYS A 386 9.46 1.15 19.83
N THR A 387 8.20 0.71 19.92
CA THR A 387 7.44 0.83 21.18
C THR A 387 6.66 -0.44 21.48
N SER A 388 6.46 -0.74 22.77
CA SER A 388 5.61 -1.87 23.16
C SER A 388 4.16 -1.69 22.70
N ASN A 389 3.52 -2.79 22.33
CA ASN A 389 2.27 -2.82 21.55
C ASN A 389 1.11 -2.13 22.25
N ARG A 390 0.88 -2.44 23.53
CA ARG A 390 -0.19 -1.83 24.32
C ARG A 390 0.15 -1.75 25.81
N VAL A 391 -0.38 -0.75 26.49
CA VAL A 391 -0.47 -0.69 27.97
C VAL A 391 -1.93 -0.80 28.38
N GLY A 392 -2.33 -2.00 28.83
CA GLY A 392 -3.73 -2.34 29.01
C GLY A 392 -4.52 -2.22 27.69
N ASN A 393 -5.80 -1.89 27.76
CA ASN A 393 -6.64 -1.76 26.56
C ASN A 393 -6.68 -0.33 25.97
N ASN A 394 -6.03 0.65 26.62
CA ASN A 394 -6.32 2.07 26.36
C ASN A 394 -5.21 2.83 25.65
N ILE A 395 -3.95 2.38 25.74
CA ILE A 395 -2.79 3.07 25.16
C ILE A 395 -2.16 2.13 24.15
N ARG A 396 -2.25 2.47 22.86
CA ARG A 396 -1.59 1.74 21.77
C ARG A 396 -0.13 2.15 21.65
N ALA A 397 0.65 1.36 20.94
CA ALA A 397 2.02 1.68 20.54
C ALA A 397 2.12 3.09 19.94
N ARG A 398 1.33 3.35 18.89
CA ARG A 398 1.31 4.65 18.20
C ARG A 398 0.85 5.83 19.07
N ASP A 399 0.20 5.61 20.22
CA ASP A 399 -0.26 6.71 21.09
C ASP A 399 0.85 7.28 22.02
N LYS A 400 2.04 6.66 22.02
CA LYS A 400 3.16 6.99 22.92
C LYS A 400 4.08 8.08 22.34
N PHE A 401 3.50 9.21 21.97
CA PHE A 401 4.18 10.27 21.21
C PHE A 401 5.50 10.73 21.84
N ALA A 402 5.55 10.89 23.16
CA ALA A 402 6.77 11.37 23.83
C ALA A 402 7.94 10.40 23.69
N GLU A 403 7.68 9.09 23.86
CA GLU A 403 8.68 8.02 23.70
C GLU A 403 9.15 7.94 22.25
N ILE A 404 8.21 7.99 21.29
CA ILE A 404 8.49 7.91 19.86
C ILE A 404 9.37 9.09 19.42
N ILE A 405 8.97 10.33 19.75
CA ILE A 405 9.73 11.53 19.34
C ILE A 405 11.12 11.55 19.97
N GLU A 406 11.26 11.11 21.22
CA GLU A 406 12.58 10.99 21.84
C GLU A 406 13.48 10.01 21.06
N GLN A 407 12.95 8.85 20.66
CA GLN A 407 13.69 7.88 19.84
C GLN A 407 14.05 8.45 18.46
N VAL A 408 13.12 9.14 17.79
CA VAL A 408 13.38 9.82 16.50
C VAL A 408 14.54 10.81 16.62
N ILE A 409 14.56 11.66 17.67
CA ILE A 409 15.66 12.60 17.92
C ILE A 409 16.98 11.88 18.23
N ARG A 410 16.92 10.78 18.98
CA ARG A 410 18.09 9.99 19.38
C ARG A 410 18.63 9.09 18.28
N SER A 411 17.84 8.79 17.24
CA SER A 411 18.24 7.96 16.10
C SER A 411 19.54 8.43 15.45
N GLY A 412 19.83 9.73 15.53
CA GLY A 412 20.99 10.32 14.91
C GLY A 412 20.72 10.90 13.52
N THR A 413 19.49 10.77 13.00
CA THR A 413 19.06 11.26 11.68
C THR A 413 19.50 12.71 11.41
N ASP A 414 20.16 12.99 10.29
CA ASP A 414 20.69 14.33 10.01
C ASP A 414 19.61 15.43 9.92
N VAL A 415 18.49 15.16 9.25
CA VAL A 415 17.39 16.14 9.11
C VAL A 415 16.07 15.53 9.58
N ILE A 416 15.42 16.20 10.52
CA ILE A 416 14.11 15.83 11.07
C ILE A 416 13.21 17.05 10.98
N MET A 417 12.03 16.95 10.37
CA MET A 417 11.10 18.08 10.26
C MET A 417 9.65 17.67 10.36
N GLY A 418 8.85 18.46 11.08
CA GLY A 418 7.41 18.32 11.16
C GLY A 418 6.79 19.21 12.22
N GLY A 419 5.60 18.83 12.69
CA GLY A 419 4.90 19.49 13.78
C GLY A 419 5.15 18.84 15.16
N GLY A 420 4.33 19.21 16.13
CA GLY A 420 4.24 18.52 17.42
C GLY A 420 5.08 19.11 18.54
N GLU A 421 5.36 20.43 18.53
CA GLU A 421 6.10 21.08 19.63
C GLU A 421 5.48 20.78 21.00
N LEU A 422 4.14 20.67 21.05
CA LEU A 422 3.42 20.26 22.25
C LEU A 422 4.03 18.96 22.79
N TYR A 423 4.14 17.91 21.98
CA TYR A 423 4.63 16.60 22.40
C TYR A 423 6.14 16.54 22.67
N MET A 424 6.85 17.66 22.56
CA MET A 424 8.29 17.78 22.87
C MET A 424 8.57 18.50 24.19
N LEU A 425 7.56 19.10 24.80
CA LEU A 425 7.70 19.93 26.00
C LEU A 425 7.05 19.27 27.23
N PRO A 426 7.67 19.39 28.42
CA PRO A 426 7.03 18.96 29.67
C PRO A 426 5.75 19.75 29.96
N VAL A 427 4.79 19.12 30.67
CA VAL A 427 3.59 19.81 31.17
C VAL A 427 3.99 21.04 32.00
N GLY A 428 3.33 22.17 31.76
CA GLY A 428 3.63 23.45 32.40
C GLY A 428 4.67 24.29 31.65
N THR A 429 5.05 23.89 30.43
CA THR A 429 6.08 24.55 29.62
C THR A 429 5.47 25.10 28.33
N THR A 430 5.61 26.41 28.11
CA THR A 430 5.27 27.06 26.83
C THR A 430 6.46 27.04 25.89
N GLY A 431 6.18 27.02 24.59
CA GLY A 431 7.17 26.99 23.50
C GLY A 431 7.00 28.15 22.52
N PHE A 432 7.57 27.99 21.33
CA PHE A 432 7.41 28.92 20.22
C PHE A 432 5.96 28.93 19.69
N HIS A 433 5.40 27.73 19.48
CA HIS A 433 4.02 27.49 19.03
C HIS A 433 3.08 27.14 20.19
N VAL A 434 3.60 26.57 21.29
CA VAL A 434 2.79 26.14 22.44
C VAL A 434 2.46 27.30 23.37
N THR A 435 1.19 27.73 23.35
CA THR A 435 0.62 28.68 24.31
C THR A 435 0.22 28.00 25.63
N ALA A 436 -0.04 28.78 26.68
CA ALA A 436 -0.53 28.23 27.96
C ALA A 436 -1.88 27.48 27.84
N ALA A 437 -2.72 27.84 26.86
CA ALA A 437 -3.97 27.13 26.61
C ALA A 437 -3.74 25.76 25.95
N LEU A 438 -2.76 25.66 25.06
CA LEU A 438 -2.37 24.41 24.40
C LEU A 438 -1.63 23.47 25.37
N ASP A 439 -0.74 23.99 26.21
CA ASP A 439 -0.11 23.21 27.29
C ASP A 439 -1.18 22.59 28.22
N ALA A 440 -2.23 23.35 28.55
CA ALA A 440 -3.32 22.84 29.38
C ALA A 440 -4.25 21.83 28.69
N SER A 441 -4.23 21.72 27.35
CA SER A 441 -5.15 20.84 26.61
C SER A 441 -4.71 19.37 26.57
N GLU A 442 -3.44 19.08 26.88
CA GLU A 442 -2.89 17.73 26.89
C GLU A 442 -1.94 17.52 28.07
N THR A 443 -2.27 16.57 28.93
CA THR A 443 -1.52 16.28 30.17
C THR A 443 -1.13 14.81 30.29
N ARG A 444 -1.48 13.97 29.31
CA ARG A 444 -1.19 12.54 29.33
C ARG A 444 0.32 12.27 29.27
N PRO A 445 0.87 11.47 30.20
CA PRO A 445 2.31 11.24 30.28
C PRO A 445 2.89 10.50 29.07
N GLU A 446 2.10 9.67 28.39
CA GLU A 446 2.52 8.99 27.15
C GLU A 446 2.67 9.94 25.96
N ARG A 447 2.06 11.14 26.02
CA ARG A 447 2.15 12.18 24.99
C ARG A 447 3.02 13.38 25.39
N ARG A 448 3.33 13.51 26.69
CA ARG A 448 4.04 14.65 27.27
C ARG A 448 5.34 14.18 27.91
N PRO A 449 6.52 14.56 27.38
CA PRO A 449 7.78 14.07 27.89
C PRO A 449 8.11 14.63 29.28
N SER A 450 8.89 13.89 30.06
CA SER A 450 9.40 14.36 31.36
C SER A 450 10.55 15.36 31.24
N ILE A 451 11.16 15.45 30.06
CA ILE A 451 12.27 16.34 29.72
C ILE A 451 11.91 17.19 28.50
N ASN A 452 12.62 18.30 28.29
CA ASN A 452 12.49 19.10 27.08
C ASN A 452 13.24 18.44 25.93
N LEU A 453 12.51 17.86 24.97
CA LEU A 453 13.10 17.15 23.83
C LEU A 453 13.76 18.10 22.82
N ILE A 454 13.38 19.38 22.79
CA ILE A 454 14.04 20.39 21.97
C ILE A 454 15.45 20.68 22.52
N GLU A 455 15.58 20.82 23.84
CA GLU A 455 16.89 20.97 24.49
C GLU A 455 17.74 19.71 24.32
N LEU A 456 17.13 18.52 24.38
CA LEU A 456 17.82 17.27 24.05
C LEU A 456 18.37 17.31 22.62
N ALA A 457 17.57 17.68 21.63
CA ALA A 457 18.01 17.78 20.23
C ALA A 457 19.18 18.77 20.08
N GLN A 458 19.10 19.95 20.71
CA GLN A 458 20.20 20.92 20.71
C GLN A 458 21.48 20.33 21.33
N SER A 459 21.37 19.58 22.42
CA SER A 459 22.52 18.90 23.05
C SER A 459 23.16 17.84 22.14
N LEU A 460 22.38 17.26 21.22
CA LEU A 460 22.83 16.30 20.21
C LEU A 460 23.30 16.99 18.91
N GLY A 461 23.41 18.32 18.90
CA GLY A 461 23.98 19.10 17.79
C GLY A 461 22.99 19.54 16.73
N TYR A 462 21.68 19.39 16.95
CA TYR A 462 20.68 19.92 16.01
C TYR A 462 20.58 21.44 16.10
N THR A 463 20.55 22.09 14.95
CA THR A 463 20.00 23.45 14.83
C THR A 463 18.49 23.35 14.79
N VAL A 464 17.77 24.12 15.60
CA VAL A 464 16.31 24.08 15.68
C VAL A 464 15.71 25.30 14.97
N VAL A 465 14.73 25.09 14.10
CA VAL A 465 13.99 26.14 13.36
C VAL A 465 12.48 25.93 13.53
N TYR A 466 11.71 27.02 13.49
CA TYR A 466 10.27 27.01 13.81
C TYR A 466 9.35 27.53 12.70
N THR A 467 9.91 28.13 11.65
CA THR A 467 9.15 28.64 10.50
C THR A 467 9.87 28.33 9.21
N GLU A 468 9.14 28.37 8.08
CA GLU A 468 9.73 28.27 6.75
C GLU A 468 10.86 29.28 6.55
N GLU A 469 10.66 30.54 6.97
CA GLU A 469 11.69 31.59 6.86
C GLU A 469 12.98 31.21 7.62
N GLN A 470 12.86 30.68 8.84
CA GLN A 470 14.00 30.24 9.62
C GLN A 470 14.70 29.03 8.99
N MET A 471 13.95 28.07 8.46
CA MET A 471 14.48 26.92 7.73
C MET A 471 15.29 27.39 6.51
N ASN A 472 14.68 28.25 5.69
CA ASN A 472 15.32 28.80 4.50
C ASN A 472 16.57 29.62 4.85
N ALA A 473 16.55 30.40 5.93
CA ALA A 473 17.73 31.12 6.40
C ALA A 473 18.85 30.18 6.86
N ALA A 474 18.52 29.11 7.59
CA ALA A 474 19.50 28.13 8.08
C ALA A 474 20.16 27.37 6.93
N VAL A 475 19.37 26.82 6.01
CA VAL A 475 19.85 26.01 4.87
C VAL A 475 20.59 26.86 3.85
N ASN A 476 20.23 28.13 3.65
CA ASN A 476 20.94 29.01 2.71
C ASN A 476 22.08 29.82 3.34
N SER A 477 22.37 29.61 4.64
CA SER A 477 23.48 30.29 5.30
C SER A 477 24.85 29.87 4.74
N ALA A 478 25.88 30.68 5.00
CA ALA A 478 27.25 30.38 4.59
C ALA A 478 27.82 29.11 5.26
N ASN A 479 27.31 28.77 6.44
CA ASN A 479 27.68 27.59 7.23
C ASN A 479 26.40 26.84 7.61
N PRO A 480 25.76 26.14 6.66
CA PRO A 480 24.54 25.40 6.93
C PRO A 480 24.77 24.36 8.04
N PRO A 481 23.73 24.04 8.83
CA PRO A 481 23.86 23.08 9.90
C PRO A 481 24.10 21.67 9.35
N ALA A 482 24.92 20.89 10.07
CA ALA A 482 25.11 19.47 9.78
C ALA A 482 23.88 18.64 10.18
N LYS A 483 23.20 19.05 11.25
CA LYS A 483 21.94 18.46 11.72
C LYS A 483 20.87 19.54 11.92
N LEU A 484 19.65 19.30 11.44
CA LEU A 484 18.56 20.27 11.45
C LEU A 484 17.27 19.63 11.99
N LEU A 485 16.65 20.27 12.96
CA LEU A 485 15.34 19.93 13.51
C LEU A 485 14.36 21.07 13.18
N GLY A 486 13.36 20.80 12.35
CA GLY A 486 12.25 21.71 12.07
C GLY A 486 11.04 21.36 12.94
N VAL A 487 10.55 22.33 13.73
CA VAL A 487 9.36 22.19 14.57
C VAL A 487 8.36 23.29 14.21
N PHE A 488 7.47 23.01 13.27
CA PHE A 488 6.73 24.05 12.54
C PHE A 488 5.31 24.32 13.07
N ALA A 489 4.83 23.51 14.01
CA ALA A 489 3.52 23.68 14.61
C ALA A 489 3.46 23.09 16.03
N ALA A 490 2.46 23.49 16.82
CA ALA A 490 2.23 22.93 18.15
C ALA A 490 1.77 21.46 18.09
N ILE A 491 0.92 21.13 17.12
CA ILE A 491 0.45 19.77 16.80
C ILE A 491 0.81 19.48 15.34
N HIS A 492 -0.08 18.97 14.49
CA HIS A 492 0.15 18.87 13.04
C HIS A 492 0.35 20.25 12.38
N THR A 493 0.96 20.29 11.20
CA THR A 493 1.05 21.53 10.40
C THR A 493 -0.25 21.88 9.67
N PHE A 494 -1.27 21.03 9.79
CA PHE A 494 -2.61 21.17 9.25
C PHE A 494 -3.70 20.97 10.33
N ASP A 495 -4.94 21.28 9.96
CA ASP A 495 -6.12 21.13 10.80
C ASP A 495 -7.18 20.28 10.07
N ASP A 496 -7.19 18.99 10.36
CA ASP A 496 -7.91 17.93 9.64
C ASP A 496 -9.40 17.81 9.93
N ARG A 497 -9.96 18.72 10.73
CA ARG A 497 -11.39 18.73 11.02
C ARG A 497 -12.21 18.79 9.74
N THR A 498 -13.43 18.24 9.75
CA THR A 498 -14.44 18.37 8.68
C THR A 498 -14.58 19.84 8.23
N GLU A 499 -14.93 20.09 6.97
CA GLU A 499 -15.12 21.44 6.41
C GLU A 499 -16.08 22.30 7.24
N GLU A 500 -17.16 21.71 7.76
CA GLU A 500 -18.15 22.37 8.60
C GLU A 500 -17.55 22.83 9.94
N ALA A 501 -16.71 22.01 10.55
CA ALA A 501 -16.02 22.33 11.80
C ALA A 501 -14.89 23.35 11.62
N LEU A 502 -14.31 23.43 10.42
CA LEU A 502 -13.43 24.51 9.99
C LEU A 502 -14.22 25.78 9.64
N GLY A 503 -15.53 25.65 9.39
CA GLY A 503 -16.39 26.74 8.99
C GLY A 503 -16.15 27.21 7.55
N LEU A 504 -15.73 26.32 6.65
CA LEU A 504 -15.53 26.64 5.22
C LEU A 504 -16.83 27.08 4.52
N ASN A 505 -17.96 26.60 5.04
CA ASN A 505 -19.31 27.00 4.68
C ASN A 505 -19.82 28.23 5.48
N THR A 506 -18.94 29.03 6.07
CA THR A 506 -19.30 30.23 6.85
C THR A 506 -18.50 31.47 6.42
N ALA A 507 -18.78 32.62 7.03
CA ALA A 507 -18.08 33.87 6.73
C ALA A 507 -16.65 33.95 7.30
N ASN A 508 -16.29 33.07 8.25
CA ASN A 508 -15.00 33.11 8.95
C ASN A 508 -14.38 31.72 9.01
N PRO A 509 -13.91 31.19 7.87
CA PRO A 509 -13.23 29.90 7.84
C PRO A 509 -11.93 29.96 8.65
N ARG A 510 -11.55 28.82 9.22
CA ARG A 510 -10.21 28.60 9.77
C ARG A 510 -9.26 28.15 8.65
N ASP A 511 -7.98 28.44 8.82
CA ASP A 511 -6.95 28.00 7.89
C ASP A 511 -6.80 26.47 7.94
N LEU A 512 -6.60 25.85 6.78
CA LEU A 512 -6.31 24.41 6.67
C LEU A 512 -4.91 24.07 7.15
N TYR A 513 -3.95 24.98 6.98
CA TYR A 513 -2.53 24.80 7.31
C TYR A 513 -2.01 25.99 8.10
N VAL A 514 -1.03 25.74 8.97
CA VAL A 514 -0.32 26.78 9.72
C VAL A 514 0.44 27.69 8.72
N PRO A 515 0.10 28.99 8.61
CA PRO A 515 0.62 29.83 7.53
C PRO A 515 2.14 30.04 7.51
N THR A 516 2.82 29.81 8.65
CA THR A 516 4.29 29.96 8.77
C THR A 516 5.04 28.64 8.62
N ALA A 517 4.32 27.52 8.50
CA ALA A 517 4.93 26.20 8.30
C ALA A 517 5.23 25.98 6.81
N PRO A 518 6.39 25.41 6.46
CA PRO A 518 6.66 25.00 5.09
C PRO A 518 5.72 23.85 4.68
N THR A 519 5.47 23.74 3.38
CA THR A 519 4.91 22.53 2.75
C THR A 519 5.91 21.38 2.82
N ILE A 520 5.43 20.13 2.69
CA ILE A 520 6.32 18.95 2.62
C ILE A 520 7.31 19.04 1.44
N ALA A 521 6.90 19.64 0.32
CA ALA A 521 7.76 19.88 -0.84
C ALA A 521 8.91 20.85 -0.55
N GLU A 522 8.65 21.94 0.18
CA GLU A 522 9.66 22.91 0.61
C GLU A 522 10.61 22.31 1.65
N MET A 523 10.09 21.50 2.58
CA MET A 523 10.92 20.73 3.53
C MET A 523 11.87 19.79 2.77
N LEU A 524 11.37 19.08 1.75
CA LEU A 524 12.19 18.18 0.93
C LEU A 524 13.25 18.95 0.14
N GLU A 525 12.89 20.04 -0.51
CA GLU A 525 13.84 20.87 -1.27
C GLU A 525 14.97 21.41 -0.37
N ALA A 526 14.62 21.88 0.83
CA ALA A 526 15.59 22.33 1.82
C ALA A 526 16.53 21.20 2.29
N SER A 527 15.98 20.02 2.52
CA SER A 527 16.74 18.83 2.96
C SER A 527 17.70 18.33 1.88
N LEU A 528 17.27 18.31 0.62
CA LEU A 528 18.12 17.90 -0.52
C LEU A 528 19.31 18.85 -0.72
N LYS A 529 19.16 20.15 -0.40
CA LYS A 529 20.29 21.10 -0.40
C LYS A 529 21.36 20.72 0.62
N LEU A 530 20.96 20.24 1.81
CA LEU A 530 21.89 19.75 2.83
C LEU A 530 22.53 18.43 2.43
N ALA A 531 21.73 17.47 1.94
CA ALA A 531 22.20 16.17 1.48
C ALA A 531 23.27 16.33 0.37
N ASN A 532 23.02 17.18 -0.63
CA ASN A 532 23.97 17.43 -1.71
C ASN A 532 25.30 18.02 -1.22
N ARG A 533 25.26 18.87 -0.18
CA ARG A 533 26.49 19.45 0.42
C ARG A 533 27.27 18.45 1.25
N SER A 534 26.62 17.43 1.80
CA SER A 534 27.28 16.37 2.57
C SER A 534 28.22 15.52 1.71
N GLY A 535 27.96 15.42 0.40
CA GLY A 535 28.69 14.57 -0.53
C GLY A 535 28.46 13.06 -0.33
N LYS A 536 27.49 12.69 0.51
CA LYS A 536 27.11 11.30 0.80
C LYS A 536 25.91 10.90 -0.06
N ASN A 537 25.79 9.60 -0.34
CA ASN A 537 24.48 9.06 -0.72
C ASN A 537 23.51 9.24 0.44
N PHE A 538 22.20 9.34 0.16
CA PHE A 538 21.21 9.59 1.19
C PHE A 538 19.98 8.68 1.12
N PHE A 539 19.30 8.58 2.27
CA PHE A 539 17.99 7.97 2.39
C PHE A 539 17.01 9.00 2.98
N ALA A 540 15.94 9.29 2.25
CA ALA A 540 14.88 10.20 2.69
C ALA A 540 13.55 9.47 2.78
N VAL A 541 12.87 9.64 3.92
CA VAL A 541 11.47 9.24 4.13
C VAL A 541 10.65 10.52 4.29
N VAL A 542 9.62 10.66 3.47
CA VAL A 542 8.82 11.88 3.32
C VAL A 542 7.35 11.51 3.40
N GLU A 543 6.59 12.12 4.29
CA GLU A 543 5.18 11.79 4.55
C GLU A 543 4.32 13.04 4.46
N GLU A 544 3.28 13.00 3.61
CA GLU A 544 2.21 14.00 3.63
C GLU A 544 1.01 13.41 4.36
N GLU A 545 1.05 13.46 5.69
CA GLU A 545 0.01 12.90 6.58
C GLU A 545 -1.38 13.48 6.31
N GLY A 546 -1.45 14.72 5.79
CA GLY A 546 -2.73 15.35 5.47
C GLY A 546 -3.54 14.56 4.43
N THR A 547 -2.92 13.75 3.56
CA THR A 547 -3.68 12.99 2.56
C THR A 547 -4.57 11.92 3.18
N ASP A 548 -4.18 11.37 4.33
CA ASP A 548 -4.98 10.43 5.11
C ASP A 548 -5.94 11.15 6.05
N ASN A 549 -5.43 12.03 6.92
CA ASN A 549 -6.22 12.62 8.01
C ASN A 549 -7.42 13.43 7.51
N PHE A 550 -7.24 14.21 6.45
CA PHE A 550 -8.36 14.94 5.87
C PHE A 550 -9.40 13.98 5.30
N ALA A 551 -8.97 12.95 4.57
CA ALA A 551 -9.86 11.98 3.93
C ALA A 551 -10.60 11.09 4.95
N ASN A 552 -9.95 10.67 6.03
CA ASN A 552 -10.56 9.93 7.14
C ASN A 552 -11.57 10.79 7.95
N ASN A 553 -11.48 12.12 7.84
CA ASN A 553 -12.50 13.05 8.32
C ASN A 553 -13.51 13.46 7.23
N ASN A 554 -13.43 12.86 6.04
CA ASN A 554 -14.23 13.19 4.86
C ASN A 554 -14.15 14.68 4.50
N ASN A 555 -12.96 15.28 4.67
CA ASN A 555 -12.68 16.65 4.29
C ASN A 555 -12.07 16.69 2.88
N ALA A 556 -12.93 16.82 1.88
CA ALA A 556 -12.57 16.89 0.48
C ALA A 556 -11.60 18.05 0.17
N VAL A 557 -11.85 19.24 0.72
CA VAL A 557 -11.05 20.43 0.42
C VAL A 557 -9.62 20.30 0.95
N GLY A 558 -9.49 19.82 2.19
CA GLY A 558 -8.20 19.55 2.83
C GLY A 558 -7.45 18.43 2.13
N THR A 559 -8.16 17.36 1.74
CA THR A 559 -7.60 16.23 0.98
C THR A 559 -6.99 16.71 -0.33
N ILE A 560 -7.69 17.53 -1.12
CA ILE A 560 -7.17 18.08 -2.38
C ILE A 560 -5.91 18.93 -2.16
N GLU A 561 -5.88 19.77 -1.11
CA GLU A 561 -4.69 20.58 -0.80
C GLU A 561 -3.52 19.71 -0.33
N ALA A 562 -3.75 18.67 0.46
CA ALA A 562 -2.72 17.71 0.85
C ALA A 562 -2.17 16.96 -0.38
N MET A 563 -3.04 16.52 -1.29
CA MET A 563 -2.62 15.90 -2.56
C MET A 563 -1.76 16.84 -3.39
N ARG A 564 -2.09 18.14 -3.45
CA ARG A 564 -1.30 19.14 -4.18
C ARG A 564 0.11 19.27 -3.60
N ARG A 565 0.24 19.26 -2.27
CA ARG A 565 1.53 19.31 -1.56
C ARG A 565 2.35 18.05 -1.78
N SER A 566 1.71 16.89 -1.74
CA SER A 566 2.33 15.60 -2.01
C SER A 566 2.85 15.51 -3.46
N ASP A 567 2.02 15.88 -4.45
CA ASP A 567 2.44 15.89 -5.86
C ASP A 567 3.59 16.87 -6.12
N ALA A 568 3.61 18.02 -5.45
CA ALA A 568 4.73 18.95 -5.50
C ALA A 568 6.03 18.33 -4.96
N ALA A 569 5.98 17.55 -3.88
CA ALA A 569 7.16 16.86 -3.35
C ALA A 569 7.67 15.78 -4.32
N ILE A 570 6.78 15.04 -4.98
CA ILE A 570 7.13 14.11 -6.07
C ILE A 570 7.85 14.89 -7.19
N GLY A 571 7.33 16.05 -7.59
CA GLY A 571 7.97 16.93 -8.57
C GLY A 571 9.38 17.36 -8.17
N ILE A 572 9.60 17.75 -6.91
CA ILE A 572 10.93 18.08 -6.37
C ILE A 572 11.88 16.88 -6.46
N ALA A 573 11.42 15.69 -6.07
CA ALA A 573 12.21 14.46 -6.12
C ALA A 573 12.59 14.08 -7.57
N MET A 574 11.63 14.13 -8.49
CA MET A 574 11.89 13.87 -9.92
C MET A 574 12.85 14.91 -10.52
N ASN A 575 12.72 16.18 -10.15
CA ASN A 575 13.64 17.22 -10.59
C ASN A 575 15.07 16.97 -10.06
N TYR A 576 15.22 16.45 -8.83
CA TYR A 576 16.52 16.05 -8.30
C TYR A 576 17.17 14.93 -9.13
N VAL A 577 16.42 13.89 -9.48
CA VAL A 577 16.89 12.82 -10.39
C VAL A 577 17.36 13.40 -11.73
N ASN A 578 16.56 14.31 -12.30
CA ASN A 578 16.78 14.84 -13.64
C ASN A 578 17.94 15.85 -13.72
N THR A 579 18.23 16.57 -12.63
CA THR A 579 19.13 17.74 -12.67
C THR A 579 20.34 17.66 -11.74
N VAL A 580 20.30 16.79 -10.72
CA VAL A 580 21.34 16.72 -9.68
C VAL A 580 22.04 15.36 -9.67
N ASP A 581 21.33 14.26 -9.41
CA ASP A 581 21.95 12.93 -9.37
C ASP A 581 21.02 11.85 -9.97
N PRO A 582 21.36 11.31 -11.17
CA PRO A 582 20.58 10.25 -11.82
C PRO A 582 20.64 8.91 -11.07
N ASN A 583 21.53 8.76 -10.08
CA ASN A 583 21.61 7.59 -9.20
C ASN A 583 20.66 7.74 -8.02
N THR A 584 19.40 8.06 -8.28
CA THR A 584 18.39 8.27 -7.25
C THR A 584 17.12 7.52 -7.64
N LEU A 585 16.61 6.71 -6.72
CA LEU A 585 15.28 6.13 -6.79
C LEU A 585 14.29 7.09 -6.12
N VAL A 586 13.19 7.39 -6.80
CA VAL A 586 11.99 7.97 -6.20
C VAL A 586 10.92 6.90 -6.23
N ILE A 587 10.32 6.58 -5.09
CA ILE A 587 9.30 5.54 -4.99
C ILE A 587 8.19 5.96 -4.02
N THR A 588 6.95 5.72 -4.42
CA THR A 588 5.75 6.02 -3.64
C THR A 588 5.07 4.76 -3.13
N ALA A 589 4.54 4.80 -1.92
CA ALA A 589 3.62 3.81 -1.38
C ALA A 589 2.62 4.49 -0.45
N ALA A 590 1.42 3.92 -0.37
CA ALA A 590 0.46 4.21 0.68
C ALA A 590 0.15 2.89 1.40
N ASP A 591 -0.19 2.98 2.66
CA ASP A 591 -0.63 1.88 3.51
C ASP A 591 -2.12 1.53 3.29
N SER A 592 -2.96 2.53 3.01
CA SER A 592 -4.41 2.41 2.80
C SER A 592 -4.97 3.35 1.71
N ASP A 593 -6.27 3.22 1.43
CA ASP A 593 -7.11 4.22 0.76
C ASP A 593 -8.06 4.86 1.79
N ALA A 594 -7.83 6.11 2.16
CA ALA A 594 -8.52 6.82 3.22
C ALA A 594 -9.90 7.29 2.78
N GLY A 595 -10.94 7.00 3.58
CA GLY A 595 -12.33 7.39 3.33
C GLY A 595 -12.99 6.76 2.08
N GLY A 596 -12.22 6.09 1.23
CA GLY A 596 -12.67 5.52 -0.04
C GLY A 596 -13.18 6.62 -0.97
N LEU A 597 -12.36 7.62 -1.24
CA LEU A 597 -12.71 8.78 -2.06
C LEU A 597 -13.11 8.34 -3.47
N GLN A 598 -14.26 8.85 -3.94
CA GLN A 598 -14.74 8.62 -5.29
C GLN A 598 -15.08 9.94 -6.00
N VAL A 599 -14.64 10.07 -7.24
CA VAL A 599 -14.91 11.24 -8.09
C VAL A 599 -16.17 11.00 -8.90
N PHE A 600 -17.16 11.88 -8.75
CA PHE A 600 -18.46 11.72 -9.39
C PHE A 600 -18.95 12.98 -10.10
N GLN A 601 -19.72 12.78 -11.17
CA GLN A 601 -20.42 13.82 -11.90
C GLN A 601 -21.81 13.32 -12.29
N PHE A 602 -22.87 14.02 -11.88
CA PHE A 602 -24.22 13.80 -12.44
C PHE A 602 -24.18 14.15 -13.94
N ALA A 603 -24.76 13.30 -14.79
CA ALA A 603 -24.67 13.25 -16.27
C ALA A 603 -24.52 14.60 -17.04
N PRO A 604 -23.97 14.57 -18.26
CA PRO A 604 -22.81 15.38 -18.66
C PRO A 604 -23.09 16.81 -19.16
N TYR A 605 -21.98 17.55 -19.25
CA TYR A 605 -21.71 18.62 -20.21
C TYR A 605 -22.44 18.41 -21.55
N THR A 606 -23.27 19.38 -21.95
CA THR A 606 -23.99 19.35 -23.23
C THR A 606 -23.03 19.36 -24.43
N ARG A 607 -22.93 18.24 -25.16
CA ARG A 607 -22.57 18.27 -26.60
C ARG A 607 -23.85 18.42 -27.46
N PRO A 608 -23.78 18.98 -28.69
CA PRO A 608 -24.92 19.59 -29.38
C PRO A 608 -26.07 18.61 -29.66
N SER A 609 -27.29 19.00 -29.22
CA SER A 609 -28.62 18.45 -29.52
C SER A 609 -28.77 16.92 -29.65
N GLY A 610 -29.38 16.26 -28.66
CA GLY A 610 -30.04 14.97 -28.93
C GLY A 610 -30.37 14.07 -27.75
N ASN A 611 -29.56 14.05 -26.69
CA ASN A 611 -29.78 13.18 -25.52
C ASN A 611 -29.72 14.02 -24.24
N PHE A 612 -30.88 14.55 -23.83
CA PHE A 612 -31.09 15.03 -22.47
C PHE A 612 -31.94 14.01 -21.74
N ASP A 613 -31.38 13.36 -20.72
CA ASP A 613 -32.18 12.67 -19.72
C ASP A 613 -32.60 13.69 -18.65
N VAL A 614 -33.89 14.01 -18.62
CA VAL A 614 -34.46 14.97 -17.64
C VAL A 614 -34.45 14.43 -16.20
N SER A 615 -34.12 13.16 -15.99
CA SER A 615 -34.00 12.56 -14.66
C SER A 615 -32.64 12.82 -14.00
N ASN A 616 -31.67 13.36 -14.74
CA ASN A 616 -30.31 13.62 -14.25
C ASN A 616 -29.99 15.13 -14.41
N PRO A 617 -30.28 15.97 -13.40
CA PRO A 617 -30.15 17.42 -13.52
C PRO A 617 -28.68 17.86 -13.59
N ILE A 618 -28.43 18.95 -14.33
CA ILE A 618 -27.12 19.63 -14.35
C ILE A 618 -26.81 20.10 -12.92
N LEU A 619 -25.65 19.72 -12.37
CA LEU A 619 -25.09 20.42 -11.22
C LEU A 619 -24.78 21.86 -11.63
N ALA A 620 -25.70 22.77 -11.33
CA ALA A 620 -25.44 24.20 -11.43
C ALA A 620 -24.25 24.61 -10.54
N ASP A 621 -23.64 25.75 -10.85
CA ASP A 621 -22.50 26.33 -10.11
C ASP A 621 -22.80 26.56 -8.62
N SER A 622 -24.06 26.52 -8.23
CA SER A 622 -24.48 26.42 -6.83
C SER A 622 -25.79 25.67 -6.71
N GLN A 623 -25.97 24.94 -5.61
CA GLN A 623 -27.18 24.23 -5.27
C GLN A 623 -27.77 24.76 -3.95
N PRO A 624 -29.10 24.94 -3.86
CA PRO A 624 -29.74 25.35 -2.62
C PRO A 624 -29.71 24.26 -1.54
N GLU A 625 -29.53 23.00 -1.95
CA GLU A 625 -29.46 21.83 -1.09
C GLU A 625 -28.28 20.93 -1.51
N VAL A 626 -27.80 20.09 -0.61
CA VAL A 626 -26.68 19.19 -0.86
C VAL A 626 -27.13 18.03 -1.73
N PRO A 627 -26.50 17.79 -2.90
CA PRO A 627 -26.79 16.62 -3.73
C PRO A 627 -26.46 15.31 -3.01
N PHE A 628 -27.12 14.23 -3.42
CA PHE A 628 -26.88 12.90 -2.88
C PHE A 628 -27.02 11.82 -3.96
N VAL A 629 -26.36 10.68 -3.75
CA VAL A 629 -26.59 9.44 -4.50
C VAL A 629 -27.25 8.39 -3.61
N ASN A 630 -27.99 7.47 -4.22
CA ASN A 630 -28.57 6.34 -3.48
C ASN A 630 -27.49 5.29 -3.24
N VAL A 631 -27.56 4.65 -2.07
CA VAL A 631 -26.69 3.54 -1.68
C VAL A 631 -27.55 2.41 -1.12
N ASN A 632 -27.19 1.18 -1.47
CA ASN A 632 -27.84 -0.04 -1.01
C ASN A 632 -29.39 0.01 -1.16
N PRO A 633 -29.91 0.19 -2.39
CA PRO A 633 -31.35 0.35 -2.61
C PRO A 633 -32.06 -0.99 -2.42
N THR A 634 -32.67 -1.20 -1.26
CA THR A 634 -33.49 -2.40 -1.00
C THR A 634 -34.96 -2.14 -1.32
N THR A 635 -35.80 -3.19 -1.33
CA THR A 635 -37.25 -3.05 -1.51
C THR A 635 -37.93 -2.22 -0.43
N THR A 636 -37.29 -2.05 0.73
CA THR A 636 -37.87 -1.39 1.90
C THR A 636 -37.16 -0.09 2.32
N ALA A 637 -35.98 0.22 1.77
CA ALA A 637 -35.19 1.37 2.18
C ALA A 637 -34.32 1.94 1.04
N SER A 638 -34.18 3.28 1.01
CA SER A 638 -33.25 4.01 0.14
C SER A 638 -32.30 4.84 1.01
N THR A 639 -31.09 4.32 1.25
CA THR A 639 -30.04 5.07 1.96
C THR A 639 -29.42 6.09 1.00
N ARG A 640 -28.94 7.22 1.53
CA ARG A 640 -28.37 8.31 0.76
C ARG A 640 -26.94 8.61 1.22
N ALA A 641 -26.02 8.76 0.27
CA ALA A 641 -24.70 9.34 0.48
C ALA A 641 -24.71 10.78 -0.02
N PHE A 642 -24.42 11.72 0.87
CA PHE A 642 -24.35 13.15 0.55
C PHE A 642 -22.96 13.49 0.03
N LEU A 643 -22.92 14.41 -0.93
CA LEU A 643 -21.71 14.69 -1.70
C LEU A 643 -21.01 15.96 -1.23
N ASP A 644 -19.69 15.96 -1.38
CA ASP A 644 -18.83 17.08 -1.01
C ASP A 644 -18.54 17.97 -2.20
N GLY A 645 -18.67 19.26 -1.94
CA GLY A 645 -18.27 20.33 -2.84
C GLY A 645 -17.09 21.13 -2.29
N GLU A 646 -16.78 22.26 -2.91
CA GLU A 646 -15.69 23.17 -2.53
C GLU A 646 -15.82 23.77 -1.11
N LYS A 647 -16.94 23.52 -0.43
CA LYS A 647 -17.26 24.04 0.92
C LYS A 647 -17.81 22.96 1.86
N GLY A 648 -17.58 21.68 1.56
CA GLY A 648 -18.08 20.55 2.35
C GLY A 648 -19.45 20.04 1.91
N SER A 649 -20.17 19.44 2.86
CA SER A 649 -21.36 18.60 2.63
C SER A 649 -22.65 19.19 3.22
N THR A 650 -22.69 20.52 3.32
CA THR A 650 -23.80 21.30 3.86
C THR A 650 -24.15 22.50 2.98
N ALA A 651 -25.41 22.93 3.07
CA ALA A 651 -25.93 24.08 2.33
C ALA A 651 -26.88 24.90 3.21
N THR A 652 -26.84 26.22 3.05
CA THR A 652 -27.83 27.16 3.61
C THR A 652 -28.14 28.26 2.60
N GLU A 653 -29.21 29.05 2.81
CA GLU A 653 -29.54 30.19 1.93
C GLU A 653 -28.38 31.19 1.79
N GLY A 654 -27.60 31.42 2.86
CA GLY A 654 -26.45 32.31 2.84
C GLY A 654 -25.15 31.67 2.33
N PHE A 655 -25.08 30.34 2.32
CA PHE A 655 -23.91 29.56 1.92
C PHE A 655 -24.39 28.32 1.14
N PRO A 656 -24.76 28.48 -0.14
CA PRO A 656 -25.22 27.36 -0.95
C PRO A 656 -24.06 26.36 -1.18
N TRP A 657 -24.43 25.12 -1.48
CA TRP A 657 -23.46 24.10 -1.84
C TRP A 657 -22.86 24.40 -3.23
N VAL A 658 -21.57 24.17 -3.41
CA VAL A 658 -20.82 24.52 -4.63
C VAL A 658 -20.00 23.31 -5.06
N PRO A 659 -20.16 22.78 -6.28
CA PRO A 659 -19.34 21.66 -6.76
C PRO A 659 -17.91 22.09 -7.06
N PHE A 660 -16.99 21.14 -7.23
CA PHE A 660 -15.65 21.41 -7.75
C PHE A 660 -15.70 21.67 -9.26
N ALA A 661 -14.95 22.67 -9.72
CA ALA A 661 -14.75 22.91 -11.14
C ALA A 661 -13.58 22.07 -11.71
N SER A 662 -13.80 21.43 -12.85
CA SER A 662 -12.72 20.82 -13.64
C SER A 662 -12.15 21.84 -14.63
N GLN A 663 -10.85 21.78 -14.92
CA GLN A 663 -10.29 22.46 -16.09
C GLN A 663 -10.84 21.83 -17.38
N ASP A 664 -10.75 22.59 -18.47
CA ASP A 664 -11.15 22.16 -19.80
C ASP A 664 -10.34 20.95 -20.29
N SER A 665 -11.00 20.08 -21.04
CA SER A 665 -10.36 19.06 -21.85
C SER A 665 -9.83 19.66 -23.17
N ILE A 666 -9.04 18.90 -23.91
CA ILE A 666 -8.63 19.23 -25.29
C ILE A 666 -9.83 19.36 -26.25
N ASP A 667 -10.97 18.77 -25.90
CA ASP A 667 -12.22 18.87 -26.67
C ASP A 667 -13.11 20.03 -26.21
N GLY A 668 -12.70 20.78 -25.20
CA GLY A 668 -13.43 21.91 -24.63
C GLY A 668 -13.84 21.72 -23.17
N PRO A 669 -14.73 22.60 -22.67
CA PRO A 669 -15.05 22.65 -21.26
C PRO A 669 -15.59 21.35 -20.68
N MET A 670 -15.24 21.13 -19.41
CA MET A 670 -15.72 20.00 -18.60
C MET A 670 -16.79 20.46 -17.62
N GLY A 671 -17.72 19.56 -17.29
CA GLY A 671 -18.71 19.84 -16.26
C GLY A 671 -18.09 19.85 -14.87
N ASN A 672 -18.79 20.49 -13.92
CA ASN A 672 -18.44 20.43 -12.51
C ASN A 672 -18.57 18.99 -11.99
N PHE A 673 -17.79 18.66 -10.96
CA PHE A 673 -17.77 17.35 -10.33
C PHE A 673 -17.84 17.50 -8.80
N THR A 674 -17.94 16.37 -8.12
CA THR A 674 -18.09 16.30 -6.67
C THR A 674 -17.35 15.07 -6.13
N ILE A 675 -17.07 15.09 -4.84
CA ILE A 675 -16.47 13.97 -4.13
C ILE A 675 -17.57 13.21 -3.39
N ASN A 676 -17.58 11.89 -3.56
CA ASN A 676 -18.36 10.98 -2.75
C ASN A 676 -17.41 10.14 -1.89
N TRP A 677 -17.86 9.78 -0.70
CA TRP A 677 -17.09 8.95 0.22
C TRP A 677 -17.78 7.61 0.40
N VAL A 678 -16.99 6.57 0.66
CA VAL A 678 -17.55 5.29 1.11
C VAL A 678 -17.77 5.31 2.62
N GLY A 679 -16.83 5.87 3.37
CA GLY A 679 -16.88 5.97 4.82
C GLY A 679 -15.83 6.93 5.36
N THR A 680 -15.53 6.81 6.65
CA THR A 680 -14.41 7.45 7.37
C THR A 680 -13.21 6.53 7.70
N PRO A 681 -13.28 5.19 7.61
CA PRO A 681 -12.10 4.33 7.80
C PRO A 681 -11.19 4.27 6.57
N ASP A 682 -10.03 3.66 6.80
CA ASP A 682 -9.12 3.14 5.79
C ASP A 682 -9.65 1.89 5.08
N PHE A 683 -9.35 1.79 3.79
CA PHE A 683 -9.69 0.63 2.94
C PHE A 683 -8.43 0.00 2.32
N PRO A 684 -8.41 -1.33 2.07
CA PRO A 684 -7.26 -2.05 1.53
C PRO A 684 -7.16 -1.97 0.00
N GLY A 685 -8.21 -1.48 -0.66
CA GLY A 685 -8.37 -1.51 -2.11
C GLY A 685 -7.76 -0.29 -2.80
N SER A 686 -7.58 -0.40 -4.12
CA SER A 686 -7.31 0.76 -4.99
C SER A 686 -5.98 1.49 -4.78
N ILE A 687 -4.96 0.84 -4.20
CA ILE A 687 -3.64 1.46 -3.99
C ILE A 687 -2.71 1.14 -5.18
N VAL A 688 -2.01 2.17 -5.68
CA VAL A 688 -1.02 2.04 -6.76
C VAL A 688 0.29 2.71 -6.35
N SER A 689 1.35 1.91 -6.22
CA SER A 689 2.71 2.41 -6.06
C SER A 689 3.31 2.81 -7.40
N LYS A 690 4.12 3.87 -7.41
CA LYS A 690 4.88 4.29 -8.58
C LYS A 690 6.35 4.53 -8.27
N ALA A 691 7.21 4.35 -9.27
CA ALA A 691 8.63 4.59 -9.16
C ALA A 691 9.18 5.38 -10.35
N TYR A 692 10.27 6.12 -10.11
CA TYR A 692 10.98 6.92 -11.11
C TYR A 692 12.48 6.95 -10.80
N GLY A 693 13.32 6.90 -11.84
CA GLY A 693 14.77 6.99 -11.71
C GLY A 693 15.45 5.63 -11.61
N MET A 694 16.54 5.56 -10.83
CA MET A 694 17.36 4.36 -10.65
C MET A 694 16.52 3.22 -10.08
N ASN A 695 16.65 2.00 -10.63
CA ASN A 695 15.94 0.78 -10.19
C ASN A 695 14.41 0.84 -10.21
N ALA A 696 13.80 1.87 -10.81
CA ALA A 696 12.35 1.96 -10.95
C ALA A 696 11.75 0.80 -11.78
N ASP A 697 12.54 0.25 -12.71
CA ASP A 697 12.20 -0.91 -13.53
C ASP A 697 12.05 -2.21 -12.75
N LEU A 698 12.49 -2.24 -11.49
CA LEU A 698 12.30 -3.39 -10.60
C LEU A 698 10.90 -3.43 -9.96
N LEU A 699 10.12 -2.36 -10.05
CA LEU A 699 8.75 -2.33 -9.52
C LEU A 699 7.83 -3.22 -10.38
N PRO A 700 7.26 -4.31 -9.84
CA PRO A 700 6.40 -5.19 -10.61
C PRO A 700 4.99 -4.61 -10.78
N SER A 701 4.26 -5.03 -11.82
CA SER A 701 2.90 -4.55 -12.13
C SER A 701 1.83 -4.89 -11.06
N THR A 702 2.14 -5.84 -10.18
CA THR A 702 1.47 -6.09 -8.90
C THR A 702 2.55 -6.43 -7.89
N LEU A 703 2.52 -5.80 -6.73
CA LEU A 703 3.53 -5.95 -5.70
C LEU A 703 2.90 -6.27 -4.35
N ASP A 704 3.58 -7.11 -3.59
CA ASP A 704 3.42 -7.13 -2.14
C ASP A 704 4.12 -5.89 -1.54
N ASN A 705 3.59 -5.35 -0.44
CA ASN A 705 4.17 -4.16 0.18
C ASN A 705 5.64 -4.33 0.63
N THR A 706 6.09 -5.55 0.89
CA THR A 706 7.49 -5.87 1.22
C THR A 706 8.47 -5.63 0.04
N GLU A 707 7.98 -5.62 -1.21
CA GLU A 707 8.83 -5.36 -2.39
C GLU A 707 9.42 -3.94 -2.40
N ILE A 708 8.72 -2.96 -1.80
CA ILE A 708 9.20 -1.57 -1.69
C ILE A 708 10.54 -1.55 -0.94
N TYR A 709 10.64 -2.25 0.19
CA TYR A 709 11.88 -2.39 0.95
C TYR A 709 13.00 -2.98 0.09
N ARG A 710 12.73 -4.05 -0.66
CA ARG A 710 13.74 -4.73 -1.49
C ARG A 710 14.35 -3.79 -2.54
N ILE A 711 13.54 -2.97 -3.20
CA ILE A 711 14.01 -2.01 -4.21
C ILE A 711 14.82 -0.88 -3.55
N MET A 712 14.36 -0.34 -2.41
CA MET A 712 15.10 0.65 -1.64
C MET A 712 16.45 0.10 -1.16
N TYR A 713 16.45 -1.11 -0.61
CA TYR A 713 17.63 -1.80 -0.10
C TYR A 713 18.67 -2.01 -1.20
N ARG A 714 18.26 -2.53 -2.36
CA ARG A 714 19.16 -2.71 -3.50
C ARG A 714 19.77 -1.38 -3.96
N THR A 715 18.97 -0.31 -3.99
CA THR A 715 19.43 1.02 -4.42
C THR A 715 20.44 1.62 -3.44
N LEU A 716 20.20 1.49 -2.13
CA LEU A 716 21.09 2.05 -1.11
C LEU A 716 22.40 1.27 -0.98
N PHE A 717 22.36 -0.06 -1.12
CA PHE A 717 23.45 -0.95 -0.70
C PHE A 717 24.10 -1.74 -1.85
N GLY A 718 23.49 -1.78 -3.05
CA GLY A 718 24.04 -2.49 -4.21
C GLY A 718 24.05 -4.00 -4.06
N ARG A 719 23.22 -4.52 -3.16
CA ARG A 719 23.11 -5.96 -2.89
C ARG A 719 21.97 -6.51 -3.73
N ASP A 720 22.31 -7.34 -4.71
CA ASP A 720 21.36 -7.91 -5.68
C ASP A 720 20.37 -8.89 -5.06
N SER A 721 20.62 -9.37 -3.84
CA SER A 721 19.69 -10.22 -3.10
C SER A 721 19.75 -9.91 -1.60
N LEU A 722 18.57 -9.75 -1.01
CA LEU A 722 18.39 -9.98 0.43
C LEU A 722 18.63 -11.48 0.71
N PRO A 723 18.93 -11.86 1.97
CA PRO A 723 18.83 -13.24 2.40
C PRO A 723 17.49 -13.87 2.00
N ASN A 724 17.43 -15.19 1.76
CA ASN A 724 16.12 -15.81 1.58
C ASN A 724 15.39 -15.81 2.91
N TYR A 725 14.15 -15.36 2.93
CA TYR A 725 13.34 -15.27 4.14
C TYR A 725 12.33 -16.42 4.17
N ALA A 726 12.23 -17.12 5.30
CA ALA A 726 11.22 -18.14 5.56
C ALA A 726 10.70 -18.05 7.00
N SER A 727 9.39 -18.23 7.18
CA SER A 727 8.72 -18.22 8.49
C SER A 727 7.87 -19.46 8.73
N GLY A 728 7.82 -19.94 9.98
CA GLY A 728 7.07 -21.12 10.42
C GLY A 728 5.63 -20.81 10.78
N GLY A 729 5.43 -19.78 11.60
CA GLY A 729 4.10 -19.32 12.02
C GLY A 729 3.79 -19.75 13.45
N ARG A 730 2.52 -20.01 13.76
CA ARG A 730 2.09 -20.31 15.15
C ARG A 730 2.15 -21.81 15.50
N GLY A 731 2.76 -22.65 14.66
CA GLY A 731 2.81 -24.10 14.82
C GLY A 731 4.20 -24.60 15.19
N ASN A 732 4.31 -25.92 15.42
CA ASN A 732 5.63 -26.56 15.49
C ASN A 732 6.09 -26.82 14.05
N ASP A 733 7.05 -26.05 13.60
CA ASP A 733 7.46 -25.99 12.21
C ASP A 733 8.87 -26.55 12.00
N THR A 734 9.17 -26.86 10.74
CA THR A 734 10.51 -27.26 10.32
C THR A 734 10.91 -26.42 9.14
N LEU A 735 11.82 -25.48 9.39
CA LEU A 735 12.38 -24.60 8.38
C LEU A 735 13.78 -25.07 8.03
N THR A 736 14.05 -25.20 6.75
CA THR A 736 15.38 -25.52 6.22
C THR A 736 15.73 -24.49 5.17
N GLY A 737 16.82 -23.77 5.42
CA GLY A 737 17.43 -22.83 4.50
C GLY A 737 17.94 -23.50 3.23
N GLY A 738 18.40 -22.68 2.31
CA GLY A 738 19.05 -23.10 1.08
C GLY A 738 20.58 -23.03 1.18
N PRO A 739 21.27 -23.10 0.04
CA PRO A 739 22.62 -22.56 -0.04
C PRO A 739 22.58 -21.03 -0.10
N GLY A 740 23.43 -20.35 0.66
CA GLY A 740 23.49 -18.89 0.73
C GLY A 740 23.04 -18.37 2.09
N ASN A 741 22.96 -17.05 2.24
CA ASN A 741 22.50 -16.45 3.50
C ASN A 741 20.97 -16.53 3.58
N ASP A 742 20.47 -17.08 4.67
CA ASP A 742 19.04 -17.25 4.92
C ASP A 742 18.61 -16.58 6.23
N VAL A 743 17.32 -16.26 6.32
CA VAL A 743 16.64 -15.75 7.51
C VAL A 743 15.47 -16.69 7.80
N LEU A 744 15.57 -17.45 8.89
CA LEU A 744 14.56 -18.42 9.31
C LEU A 744 13.94 -17.97 10.63
N VAL A 745 12.62 -17.80 10.66
CA VAL A 745 11.88 -17.34 11.83
C VAL A 745 10.81 -18.36 12.21
N GLY A 746 10.94 -19.02 13.35
CA GLY A 746 10.02 -20.04 13.85
C GLY A 746 8.66 -19.43 14.25
N PHE A 747 8.71 -18.33 15.00
CA PHE A 747 7.60 -17.62 15.66
C PHE A 747 7.09 -18.33 16.90
N ALA A 748 6.06 -19.17 16.84
CA ALA A 748 5.53 -19.80 18.05
C ALA A 748 5.28 -21.29 17.84
N GLY A 749 5.76 -22.13 18.75
CA GLY A 749 5.76 -23.58 18.64
C GLY A 749 7.14 -24.14 18.99
N ASP A 750 7.25 -25.46 19.13
CA ASP A 750 8.59 -26.08 19.24
C ASP A 750 9.14 -26.32 17.82
N ASP A 751 10.02 -25.44 17.36
CA ASP A 751 10.49 -25.37 15.98
C ASP A 751 11.84 -26.06 15.74
N LEU A 752 12.05 -26.51 14.50
CA LEU A 752 13.35 -26.96 14.00
C LEU A 752 13.83 -26.04 12.88
N LEU A 753 14.89 -25.26 13.13
CA LEU A 753 15.49 -24.33 12.18
C LEU A 753 16.86 -24.83 11.73
N VAL A 754 17.05 -24.99 10.42
CA VAL A 754 18.31 -25.49 9.84
C VAL A 754 18.81 -24.54 8.76
N GLY A 755 19.85 -23.75 9.03
CA GLY A 755 20.40 -22.73 8.11
C GLY A 755 21.09 -23.32 6.88
N LEU A 756 21.86 -24.41 7.08
CA LEU A 756 22.75 -24.99 6.08
C LEU A 756 24.01 -24.14 5.85
N ALA A 757 24.33 -23.80 4.60
CA ALA A 757 25.62 -23.21 4.26
C ALA A 757 25.45 -21.75 3.88
N GLY A 758 26.01 -20.84 4.65
CA GLY A 758 25.78 -19.40 4.49
C GLY A 758 26.02 -18.66 5.80
N ASN A 759 25.85 -17.35 5.77
CA ASN A 759 25.76 -16.57 7.00
C ASN A 759 24.28 -16.37 7.32
N ASP A 760 23.73 -17.24 8.15
CA ASP A 760 22.29 -17.36 8.37
C ASP A 760 21.84 -16.65 9.65
N SER A 761 20.60 -16.18 9.67
CA SER A 761 19.93 -15.63 10.85
C SER A 761 18.77 -16.56 11.22
N LEU A 762 18.85 -17.24 12.36
CA LEU A 762 17.83 -18.16 12.83
C LEU A 762 17.22 -17.62 14.13
N VAL A 763 15.91 -17.50 14.17
CA VAL A 763 15.17 -17.01 15.33
C VAL A 763 14.07 -18.01 15.66
N GLY A 764 14.19 -18.70 16.80
CA GLY A 764 13.21 -19.69 17.28
C GLY A 764 11.89 -19.02 17.60
N GLY A 765 11.85 -18.23 18.66
CA GLY A 765 10.68 -17.47 19.08
C GLY A 765 10.10 -18.05 20.36
N LEU A 766 8.78 -18.27 20.43
CA LEU A 766 8.13 -18.88 21.58
C LEU A 766 8.11 -20.41 21.45
N GLY A 767 8.64 -21.15 22.40
CA GLY A 767 8.62 -22.61 22.43
C GLY A 767 10.01 -23.19 22.66
N ASN A 768 10.15 -24.52 22.69
CA ASN A 768 11.46 -25.15 22.87
C ASN A 768 12.06 -25.47 21.51
N ASP A 769 12.88 -24.57 21.01
CA ASP A 769 13.34 -24.62 19.63
C ASP A 769 14.64 -25.40 19.47
N THR A 770 14.90 -25.90 18.27
CA THR A 770 16.17 -26.50 17.89
C THR A 770 16.76 -25.75 16.71
N LEU A 771 17.87 -25.05 16.93
CA LEU A 771 18.53 -24.21 15.94
C LEU A 771 19.85 -24.85 15.50
N ILE A 772 20.01 -25.03 14.19
CA ILE A 772 21.20 -25.57 13.54
C ILE A 772 21.69 -24.56 12.51
N GLY A 773 22.66 -23.73 12.87
CA GLY A 773 23.23 -22.72 11.95
C GLY A 773 23.89 -23.39 10.73
N GLY A 774 24.81 -24.32 10.97
CA GLY A 774 25.59 -24.97 9.92
C GLY A 774 26.87 -24.18 9.58
N PRO A 775 27.54 -24.49 8.45
CA PRO A 775 28.76 -23.78 8.07
C PRO A 775 28.53 -22.31 7.70
N GLY A 776 29.33 -21.43 8.29
CA GLY A 776 29.33 -19.98 8.04
C GLY A 776 29.08 -19.18 9.32
N TYR A 777 29.08 -17.85 9.24
CA TYR A 777 28.89 -17.00 10.41
C TYR A 777 27.40 -16.75 10.63
N ASN A 778 26.82 -17.49 11.57
CA ASN A 778 25.39 -17.45 11.81
C ASN A 778 25.06 -16.60 13.03
N VAL A 779 23.87 -16.02 13.05
CA VAL A 779 23.28 -15.34 14.21
C VAL A 779 22.07 -16.15 14.65
N LEU A 780 22.09 -16.65 15.87
CA LEU A 780 21.07 -17.54 16.41
C LEU A 780 20.42 -16.90 17.64
N THR A 781 19.09 -16.88 17.68
CA THR A 781 18.27 -16.40 18.80
C THR A 781 17.28 -17.50 19.16
N GLY A 782 17.31 -17.97 20.40
CA GLY A 782 16.39 -19.02 20.87
C GLY A 782 14.98 -18.48 21.06
N GLY A 783 14.87 -17.32 21.72
CA GLY A 783 13.60 -16.75 22.16
C GLY A 783 13.19 -17.27 23.55
N ASP A 784 11.88 -17.40 23.79
CA ASP A 784 11.28 -17.85 25.04
C ASP A 784 11.07 -19.38 25.03
N GLY A 785 11.54 -20.10 26.05
CA GLY A 785 11.41 -21.57 26.13
C GLY A 785 12.67 -22.25 26.65
N ASN A 786 12.93 -23.52 26.33
CA ASN A 786 14.23 -24.15 26.61
C ASN A 786 14.85 -24.61 25.30
N ASP A 787 15.76 -23.81 24.77
CA ASP A 787 16.18 -23.94 23.38
C ASP A 787 17.43 -24.80 23.24
N GLN A 788 17.59 -25.45 22.09
CA GLN A 788 18.74 -26.26 21.74
C GLN A 788 19.49 -25.68 20.55
N PHE A 789 20.71 -25.20 20.80
CA PHE A 789 21.61 -24.76 19.74
C PHE A 789 22.56 -25.91 19.38
N VAL A 790 22.46 -26.43 18.17
CA VAL A 790 23.24 -27.56 17.70
C VAL A 790 24.55 -27.10 17.09
N ILE A 791 25.66 -27.52 17.69
CA ILE A 791 27.00 -27.07 17.31
C ILE A 791 27.79 -28.24 16.70
N GLN A 792 28.36 -27.97 15.53
CA GLN A 792 29.16 -28.88 14.74
C GLN A 792 30.61 -28.37 14.64
N PRO A 793 31.60 -29.19 14.25
CA PRO A 793 33.00 -28.74 14.12
C PRO A 793 33.21 -27.51 13.21
N GLU A 794 32.33 -27.33 12.23
CA GLU A 794 32.31 -26.23 11.27
C GLU A 794 31.53 -24.99 11.72
N SER A 795 30.71 -25.07 12.78
CA SER A 795 29.87 -23.97 13.29
C SER A 795 30.70 -22.72 13.58
N ARG A 796 30.17 -21.55 13.25
CA ARG A 796 30.70 -20.24 13.68
C ARG A 796 29.52 -19.37 14.11
N ASP A 797 28.89 -19.80 15.20
CA ASP A 797 27.56 -19.30 15.57
C ASP A 797 27.66 -18.19 16.62
N TRP A 798 26.88 -17.14 16.45
CA TRP A 798 26.70 -16.06 17.41
C TRP A 798 25.33 -16.20 18.06
N ILE A 799 25.29 -16.67 19.31
CA ILE A 799 24.05 -16.84 20.06
C ILE A 799 23.76 -15.55 20.83
N VAL A 800 22.64 -14.92 20.52
CA VAL A 800 22.30 -13.56 20.98
C VAL A 800 21.71 -13.54 22.40
N ASP A 801 21.01 -14.59 22.80
CA ASP A 801 20.12 -14.57 23.97
C ASP A 801 20.20 -15.81 24.87
N PHE A 802 21.28 -16.60 24.78
CA PHE A 802 21.43 -17.86 25.53
C PHE A 802 21.11 -17.74 27.03
N ARG A 803 20.05 -18.41 27.49
CA ARG A 803 19.60 -18.44 28.88
C ARG A 803 20.25 -19.61 29.63
N VAL A 804 21.32 -19.30 30.36
CA VAL A 804 22.07 -20.27 31.18
C VAL A 804 21.16 -21.07 32.11
N GLY A 805 21.31 -22.39 32.11
CA GLY A 805 20.51 -23.31 32.93
C GLY A 805 19.18 -23.74 32.31
N GLU A 806 18.60 -22.95 31.40
CA GLU A 806 17.38 -23.25 30.65
C GLU A 806 17.77 -23.86 29.29
N ASP A 807 18.49 -23.09 28.47
CA ASP A 807 18.92 -23.50 27.15
C ASP A 807 20.06 -24.53 27.19
N LYS A 808 20.25 -25.22 26.06
CA LYS A 808 21.28 -26.24 25.88
C LYS A 808 22.06 -26.06 24.58
N ILE A 809 23.37 -26.28 24.69
CA ILE A 809 24.24 -26.49 23.54
C ILE A 809 24.32 -27.99 23.27
N ARG A 810 23.81 -28.41 22.11
CA ARG A 810 23.90 -29.80 21.67
C ARG A 810 25.12 -30.00 20.78
N LEU A 811 26.08 -30.79 21.26
CA LEU A 811 27.32 -31.09 20.54
C LEU A 811 27.12 -32.25 19.56
N SER A 812 27.15 -31.95 18.26
CA SER A 812 27.10 -32.96 17.20
C SER A 812 28.49 -33.22 16.64
N GLY A 813 29.02 -34.43 16.82
CA GLY A 813 30.38 -34.78 16.38
C GLY A 813 31.51 -34.21 17.27
N LEU A 814 31.15 -33.63 18.42
CA LEU A 814 32.07 -33.05 19.41
C LEU A 814 31.77 -33.61 20.81
N THR A 815 32.70 -33.41 21.74
CA THR A 815 32.52 -33.69 23.17
C THR A 815 32.90 -32.46 23.98
N PHE A 816 32.32 -32.30 25.18
CA PHE A 816 32.63 -31.13 26.03
C PHE A 816 34.13 -31.04 26.38
N SER A 817 34.84 -32.17 26.47
CA SER A 817 36.30 -32.18 26.70
C SER A 817 37.13 -31.54 25.56
N GLN A 818 36.53 -31.34 24.39
CA GLN A 818 37.15 -30.68 23.25
C GLN A 818 36.81 -29.18 23.20
N ILE A 819 35.99 -28.66 24.11
CA ILE A 819 35.57 -27.26 24.16
C ILE A 819 36.30 -26.53 25.28
N GLN A 820 36.84 -25.35 24.96
CA GLN A 820 37.39 -24.42 25.92
C GLN A 820 36.61 -23.11 25.86
N ILE A 821 36.07 -22.69 27.00
CA ILE A 821 35.33 -21.42 27.13
C ILE A 821 36.26 -20.36 27.71
N THR A 822 36.38 -19.21 27.04
CA THR A 822 37.26 -18.11 27.43
C THR A 822 36.60 -16.76 27.21
N ASP A 823 37.16 -15.70 27.78
CA ASP A 823 36.75 -14.33 27.45
C ASP A 823 37.04 -14.03 25.98
N GLY A 824 36.08 -13.40 25.31
CA GLY A 824 36.26 -12.87 23.97
C GLY A 824 37.26 -11.72 23.94
N THR A 825 37.97 -11.59 22.83
CA THR A 825 38.91 -10.48 22.58
C THR A 825 38.62 -9.84 21.22
N GLY A 826 39.13 -8.63 20.97
CA GLY A 826 38.89 -7.92 19.71
C GLY A 826 37.40 -7.70 19.47
N ASN A 827 36.89 -8.19 18.33
CA ASN A 827 35.47 -8.08 17.93
C ASN A 827 34.52 -8.86 18.86
N TYR A 828 35.04 -9.75 19.71
CA TYR A 828 34.25 -10.53 20.66
C TYR A 828 34.33 -10.00 22.10
N MET A 829 34.98 -8.84 22.32
CA MET A 829 35.16 -8.28 23.65
C MET A 829 33.81 -8.08 24.36
N GLY A 830 33.73 -8.52 25.62
CA GLY A 830 32.50 -8.46 26.42
C GLY A 830 31.62 -9.71 26.34
N ASN A 831 31.98 -10.68 25.49
CA ASN A 831 31.25 -11.94 25.31
C ASN A 831 32.09 -13.14 25.77
N ALA A 832 31.44 -14.27 26.07
CA ALA A 832 32.10 -15.55 26.25
C ALA A 832 32.24 -16.25 24.90
N VAL A 833 33.37 -16.93 24.66
CA VAL A 833 33.61 -17.66 23.41
C VAL A 833 33.97 -19.11 23.69
N ALA A 834 33.42 -20.03 22.90
CA ALA A 834 33.76 -21.46 22.93
C ALA A 834 34.68 -21.80 21.74
N ASN A 835 35.86 -22.35 22.05
CA ASN A 835 36.88 -22.72 21.08
C ASN A 835 37.20 -24.22 21.15
N LEU A 836 37.71 -24.78 20.06
CA LEU A 836 38.28 -26.14 20.07
C LEU A 836 39.63 -26.17 20.80
N VAL A 837 39.75 -27.08 21.76
CA VAL A 837 40.99 -27.30 22.50
C VAL A 837 42.13 -27.68 21.52
N GLY A 838 43.23 -26.93 21.59
CA GLY A 838 44.43 -27.21 20.80
C GLY A 838 44.43 -26.60 19.38
N VAL A 839 43.39 -25.85 19.00
CA VAL A 839 43.33 -25.10 17.74
C VAL A 839 43.56 -23.62 18.03
N GLN A 840 44.61 -23.02 17.44
CA GLN A 840 44.91 -21.60 17.61
C GLN A 840 44.68 -20.82 16.32
N GLY A 841 44.18 -19.59 16.43
CA GLY A 841 44.01 -18.66 15.30
C GLY A 841 42.82 -18.95 14.40
N GLN A 842 41.85 -19.76 14.85
CA GLN A 842 40.55 -19.88 14.22
C GLN A 842 39.50 -19.08 14.98
N ASP A 843 38.47 -18.64 14.28
CA ASP A 843 37.29 -18.05 14.90
C ASP A 843 36.59 -19.05 15.82
N PRO A 844 35.94 -18.56 16.88
CA PRO A 844 35.28 -19.42 17.85
C PRO A 844 34.14 -20.21 17.22
N LEU A 845 33.87 -21.41 17.76
CA LEU A 845 32.72 -22.21 17.39
C LEU A 845 31.41 -21.49 17.75
N ILE A 846 31.42 -20.85 18.92
CA ILE A 846 30.26 -20.16 19.49
C ILE A 846 30.74 -18.85 20.13
N VAL A 847 29.99 -17.78 19.88
CA VAL A 847 30.01 -16.56 20.70
C VAL A 847 28.71 -16.51 21.49
N PHE A 848 28.80 -16.38 22.80
CA PHE A 848 27.65 -16.15 23.68
C PHE A 848 27.57 -14.67 24.02
N ALA A 849 26.63 -13.98 23.39
CA ALA A 849 26.50 -12.52 23.51
C ALA A 849 26.22 -12.10 24.96
N GLY A 850 26.98 -11.12 25.46
CA GLY A 850 26.77 -10.52 26.79
C GLY A 850 27.06 -11.43 27.99
N LEU A 851 27.42 -12.71 27.80
CA LEU A 851 27.73 -13.63 28.87
C LEU A 851 29.21 -13.60 29.26
N GLN A 852 29.49 -13.94 30.52
CA GLN A 852 30.84 -14.15 31.02
C GLN A 852 31.17 -15.65 31.00
N PRO A 853 32.41 -16.07 30.72
CA PRO A 853 32.78 -17.50 30.64
C PRO A 853 32.44 -18.31 31.89
N SER A 854 32.49 -17.67 33.07
CA SER A 854 32.18 -18.28 34.35
C SER A 854 30.70 -18.62 34.54
N ALA A 855 29.81 -18.05 33.73
CA ALA A 855 28.39 -18.36 33.75
C ALA A 855 28.08 -19.68 33.05
N ILE A 856 28.95 -20.14 32.14
CA ILE A 856 28.72 -21.30 31.30
C ILE A 856 29.45 -22.52 31.87
N SER A 857 28.75 -23.65 31.95
CA SER A 857 29.23 -24.87 32.60
C SER A 857 28.93 -26.11 31.77
N SER A 858 29.46 -27.27 32.18
CA SER A 858 29.21 -28.52 31.48
C SER A 858 27.73 -28.95 31.50
N SER A 859 26.89 -28.46 32.41
CA SER A 859 25.45 -28.76 32.44
C SER A 859 24.65 -28.01 31.38
N ASP A 860 25.27 -27.03 30.73
CA ASP A 860 24.69 -26.30 29.60
C ASP A 860 24.96 -27.04 28.28
N PHE A 861 25.71 -28.14 28.30
CA PHE A 861 26.04 -28.94 27.12
C PHE A 861 25.42 -30.34 27.21
N ILE A 862 24.92 -30.81 26.06
CA ILE A 862 24.42 -32.17 25.86
C ILE A 862 25.05 -32.76 24.59
N VAL A 863 25.05 -34.09 24.45
CA VAL A 863 25.56 -34.83 23.27
C VAL A 863 24.40 -35.56 22.60
#